data_AF-A0A8J5YKE2-F1
#
_entry.id   AF-A0A8J5YKE2-F1
#
_cell.length_a   1.000
_cell.length_b   1.000
_cell.length_c   1.000
_cell.angle_alpha   90.00
_cell.angle_beta   90.00
_cell.angle_gamma   90.00
#
_symmetry.space_group_name_H-M   'P 1'
#
loop_
_entity.id
_entity.type
_entity.pdbx_description
1 polymer ?
#
loop_
_entity_poly.entity_id
_entity_poly.type
_entity_poly.pdbx_seq_one_letter_code
_entity_poly.pdbx_strand_id
1 'polypeptide(L)'
;MPSATVNKPRPSELLSRLTSAEPEVKVRALREVKNQIIGNRTKKLSFLKLGAVPAVAGILADTIDDVTENNNCNNDSNNTNNILVQSAAALGSFACGFDAGVQAVLDAGAFPNLLRLLANPNEKVVDAVARALRMIYQSKLAPKYDFLQQKNMEFLISLLNSEKENVSGLGASIITRSCETNLEQKALFDAGILRKLNSLLEGGSLSQRDASLESLATIFRNNPEVISKFAGPEIGRPLSSIIDLAKDRHPRTRLLACMCLIVIRNASPHFLQDIGIKTKLIHILLELLDDPGQVGDEAPFAFSSLIAQKEDLQKLALEANAIDKLHHHIKKGSLHPRRYEGILLALADMCSKLESCRSKFFSLQAKPSQALEPFKALASNGIHTASKPKPSSSRDQELMLAMNFLILVVGLLGTTLPGQQKKHQSSKTAVLNLVADALTDYNAGVRAAACICLKSVTRSIKNLSAGYFMNETIVIPLVQLFLDPSTSVQVAALGATSNIVVDFTTRKSIFVQCGGMKQLVQLAKSMESSVRSNALWALKNFVFQADNRLKEGVFSELTASLLSSLIRDPEPSVQEQALALVRNLVDGCINLIEFVFAEDGLILGAIGRQLQCASKAEIGIQGMYALCNVASGNEFHKEAVMQLLFTQMGDKNQSFVIKFLQSNDSRLCTATVWTIVNLTCPSSPGAPGRLEKLRNAGIVSQIKNMVNDPCVDVKVTIFFIFRIWFLFASFFWLT
;
A
#
# COMPACT_ATOMS: atom_id res chain seq x y z
N MET A 1 -20.33 59.54 2.03
CA MET A 1 -19.40 59.40 0.90
C MET A 1 -19.01 57.94 0.75
N PRO A 2 -19.33 57.25 -0.36
CA PRO A 2 -18.89 55.87 -0.56
C PRO A 2 -17.43 55.86 -1.05
N SER A 3 -16.62 55.01 -0.42
CA SER A 3 -15.22 54.74 -0.75
C SER A 3 -15.08 54.17 -2.17
N ALA A 4 -14.22 54.78 -2.99
CA ALA A 4 -13.95 54.38 -4.36
C ALA A 4 -13.34 52.96 -4.41
N THR A 5 -14.05 52.03 -5.01
CA THR A 5 -13.51 50.75 -5.47
C THR A 5 -12.50 51.01 -6.58
N VAL A 6 -11.20 50.88 -6.27
CA VAL A 6 -10.13 50.89 -7.27
C VAL A 6 -10.40 49.75 -8.27
N ASN A 7 -10.83 50.10 -9.49
CA ASN A 7 -11.01 49.17 -10.60
C ASN A 7 -9.67 48.46 -10.88
N LYS A 8 -9.55 47.19 -10.50
CA LYS A 8 -8.40 46.36 -10.85
C LYS A 8 -8.44 46.09 -12.37
N PRO A 9 -7.34 46.31 -13.11
CA PRO A 9 -7.31 46.18 -14.57
C PRO A 9 -7.63 44.73 -15.00
N ARG A 10 -8.32 44.60 -16.13
CA ARG A 10 -8.71 43.29 -16.68
C ARG A 10 -7.47 42.50 -17.13
N PRO A 11 -7.48 41.15 -17.09
CA PRO A 11 -6.33 40.33 -17.51
C PRO A 11 -5.81 40.66 -18.92
N SER A 12 -6.69 40.94 -19.87
CA SER A 12 -6.35 41.33 -21.25
C SER A 12 -5.64 42.68 -21.34
N GLU A 13 -6.02 43.63 -20.48
CA GLU A 13 -5.42 44.97 -20.41
C GLU A 13 -4.03 44.93 -19.76
N LEU A 14 -3.78 43.96 -18.87
CA LEU A 14 -2.46 43.73 -18.32
C LEU A 14 -1.49 43.15 -19.35
N LEU A 15 -1.97 42.27 -20.22
CA LEU A 15 -1.16 41.71 -21.32
C LEU A 15 -0.72 42.80 -22.31
N SER A 16 -1.58 43.75 -22.67
CA SER A 16 -1.18 44.86 -23.55
C SER A 16 -0.17 45.80 -22.88
N ARG A 17 -0.15 45.88 -21.55
CA ARG A 17 0.84 46.66 -20.80
C ARG A 17 2.19 45.93 -20.67
N LEU A 18 2.21 44.60 -20.76
CA LEU A 18 3.45 43.81 -20.83
C LEU A 18 4.23 44.09 -22.12
N THR A 19 3.53 44.40 -23.21
CA THR A 19 4.14 44.74 -24.51
C THR A 19 4.50 46.23 -24.67
N SER A 20 4.31 47.06 -23.63
CA SER A 20 4.64 48.50 -23.67
C SER A 20 6.15 48.70 -23.88
N ALA A 21 6.57 49.71 -24.65
CA ALA A 21 7.99 50.06 -24.79
C ALA A 21 8.58 50.67 -23.51
N GLU A 22 7.74 51.22 -22.61
CA GLU A 22 8.21 51.88 -21.39
C GLU A 22 8.58 50.89 -20.26
N PRO A 23 9.82 50.91 -19.75
CA PRO A 23 10.30 49.99 -18.71
C PRO A 23 9.46 50.03 -17.42
N GLU A 24 9.05 51.21 -16.97
CA GLU A 24 8.26 51.36 -15.73
C GLU A 24 6.86 50.73 -15.84
N VAL A 25 6.24 50.86 -17.02
CA VAL A 25 4.94 50.26 -17.32
C VAL A 25 5.06 48.74 -17.34
N LYS A 26 6.12 48.19 -17.97
CA LYS A 26 6.42 46.74 -17.95
C LYS A 26 6.59 46.23 -16.52
N VAL A 27 7.41 46.87 -15.69
CA VAL A 27 7.66 46.46 -14.29
C VAL A 27 6.36 46.46 -13.48
N ARG A 28 5.52 47.50 -13.64
CA ARG A 28 4.23 47.61 -12.95
C ARG A 28 3.27 46.51 -13.41
N ALA A 29 3.22 46.21 -14.71
CA ALA A 29 2.39 45.15 -15.27
C ALA A 29 2.81 43.76 -14.76
N LEU A 30 4.11 43.44 -14.79
CA LEU A 30 4.66 42.17 -14.26
C LEU A 30 4.31 41.97 -12.78
N ARG A 31 4.46 43.03 -11.97
CA ARG A 31 4.11 43.01 -10.55
C ARG A 31 2.63 42.76 -10.33
N GLU A 32 1.77 43.39 -11.13
CA GLU A 32 0.31 43.25 -11.02
C GLU A 32 -0.14 41.86 -11.45
N VAL A 33 0.41 41.31 -12.54
CA VAL A 33 0.15 39.92 -12.98
C VAL A 33 0.47 38.95 -11.84
N LYS A 34 1.67 39.05 -11.26
CA LYS A 34 2.11 38.25 -10.11
C LYS A 34 1.11 38.37 -8.94
N ASN A 35 0.76 39.59 -8.54
CA ASN A 35 -0.13 39.83 -7.41
C ASN A 35 -1.54 39.26 -7.62
N GLN A 36 -2.02 39.19 -8.86
CA GLN A 36 -3.34 38.63 -9.17
C GLN A 36 -3.37 37.10 -9.15
N ILE A 37 -2.23 36.43 -9.39
CA ILE A 37 -2.17 34.96 -9.50
C ILE A 37 -1.69 34.26 -8.22
N ILE A 38 -1.06 34.98 -7.28
CA ILE A 38 -0.58 34.40 -6.01
C ILE A 38 -1.74 33.69 -5.28
N GLY A 39 -1.54 32.42 -4.94
CA GLY A 39 -2.50 31.59 -4.20
C GLY A 39 -3.80 31.25 -4.95
N ASN A 40 -3.99 31.69 -6.21
CA ASN A 40 -5.25 31.50 -6.92
C ASN A 40 -5.10 30.66 -8.19
N ARG A 41 -5.41 29.36 -8.09
CA ARG A 41 -5.27 28.39 -9.19
C ARG A 41 -6.14 28.73 -10.41
N THR A 42 -7.36 29.23 -10.21
CA THR A 42 -8.28 29.60 -11.30
C THR A 42 -7.73 30.78 -12.12
N LYS A 43 -7.21 31.80 -11.43
CA LYS A 43 -6.57 32.94 -12.11
C LYS A 43 -5.28 32.53 -12.81
N LYS A 44 -4.44 31.70 -12.20
CA LYS A 44 -3.26 31.13 -12.87
C LYS A 44 -3.66 30.48 -14.20
N LEU A 45 -4.66 29.61 -14.19
CA LEU A 45 -5.15 28.94 -15.40
C LEU A 45 -5.69 29.93 -16.43
N SER A 46 -6.43 30.96 -16.01
CA SER A 46 -6.95 32.00 -16.92
C SER A 46 -5.83 32.77 -17.60
N PHE A 47 -4.80 33.21 -16.86
CA PHE A 47 -3.66 33.92 -17.43
C PHE A 47 -2.79 33.01 -18.31
N LEU A 48 -2.67 31.72 -17.97
CA LEU A 48 -2.02 30.73 -18.84
C LEU A 48 -2.71 30.66 -20.22
N LYS A 49 -4.05 30.55 -20.24
CA LYS A 49 -4.84 30.48 -21.49
C LYS A 49 -4.72 31.74 -22.34
N LEU A 50 -4.43 32.88 -21.72
CA LEU A 50 -4.24 34.16 -22.41
C LEU A 50 -2.79 34.36 -22.91
N GLY A 51 -1.91 33.37 -22.77
CA GLY A 51 -0.52 33.47 -23.25
C GLY A 51 0.40 34.33 -22.37
N ALA A 52 0.04 34.56 -21.10
CA ALA A 52 0.84 35.40 -20.20
C ALA A 52 2.22 34.81 -19.89
N VAL A 53 2.34 33.48 -19.79
CA VAL A 53 3.63 32.83 -19.47
C VAL A 53 4.65 33.01 -20.61
N PRO A 54 4.33 32.69 -21.88
CA PRO A 54 5.20 33.03 -23.02
C PRO A 54 5.56 34.51 -23.11
N ALA A 55 4.61 35.42 -22.87
CA ALA A 55 4.88 36.85 -22.91
C ALA A 55 5.90 37.28 -21.84
N VAL A 56 5.76 36.81 -20.61
CA VAL A 56 6.72 37.11 -19.53
C VAL A 56 8.07 36.44 -19.78
N ALA A 57 8.09 35.23 -20.34
CA ALA A 57 9.33 34.54 -20.71
C ALA A 57 10.08 35.26 -21.83
N GLY A 58 9.35 35.78 -22.84
CA GLY A 58 9.90 36.62 -23.90
C GLY A 58 10.54 37.88 -23.35
N ILE A 59 9.83 38.63 -22.49
CA ILE A 59 10.38 39.82 -21.84
C ILE A 59 11.67 39.49 -21.07
N LEU A 60 11.71 38.35 -20.36
CA LEU A 60 12.91 37.91 -19.65
C LEU A 60 14.07 37.66 -20.63
N ALA A 61 13.81 36.96 -21.75
CA ALA A 61 14.83 36.66 -22.76
C ALA A 61 15.37 37.93 -23.41
N ASP A 62 14.47 38.79 -23.93
CA ASP A 62 14.82 40.07 -24.57
C ASP A 62 15.68 40.93 -23.64
N THR A 63 15.29 41.03 -22.36
CA THR A 63 16.04 41.82 -21.37
C THR A 63 17.42 41.23 -21.07
N ILE A 64 17.60 39.90 -21.15
CA ILE A 64 18.94 39.30 -20.97
C ILE A 64 19.80 39.59 -22.19
N ASP A 65 19.24 39.49 -23.38
CA ASP A 65 19.97 39.69 -24.62
C ASP A 65 20.43 41.16 -24.76
N ASP A 66 19.56 42.11 -24.39
CA ASP A 66 19.88 43.55 -24.26
C ASP A 66 21.09 43.82 -23.33
N VAL A 67 21.18 43.07 -22.21
CA VAL A 67 22.28 43.19 -21.24
C VAL A 67 23.59 42.62 -21.77
N THR A 68 23.53 41.54 -22.55
CA THR A 68 24.73 40.95 -23.16
C THR A 68 25.29 41.78 -24.31
N GLU A 69 24.45 42.57 -24.99
CA GLU A 69 24.85 43.41 -26.13
C GLU A 69 25.33 44.82 -25.71
N ASN A 70 24.75 45.44 -24.67
CA ASN A 70 25.05 46.82 -24.25
C ASN A 70 25.86 46.90 -22.94
N ASN A 71 27.18 46.72 -23.02
CA ASN A 71 28.10 46.78 -21.86
C ASN A 71 28.35 48.19 -21.26
N ASN A 72 27.61 49.25 -21.63
CA ASN A 72 28.02 50.62 -21.27
C ASN A 72 26.87 51.66 -21.11
N CYS A 73 26.05 51.57 -20.05
CA CYS A 73 25.27 52.73 -19.56
C CYS A 73 24.70 52.49 -18.13
N ASN A 74 25.16 53.29 -17.15
CA ASN A 74 24.90 53.08 -15.72
C ASN A 74 23.47 53.41 -15.24
N ASN A 75 22.64 54.14 -16.02
CA ASN A 75 21.28 54.52 -15.61
C ASN A 75 20.19 53.50 -16.02
N ASP A 76 20.37 52.72 -17.11
CA ASP A 76 19.43 51.69 -17.54
C ASP A 76 19.54 50.37 -16.75
N SER A 77 20.64 50.18 -16.02
CA SER A 77 20.88 48.93 -15.27
C SER A 77 19.81 48.68 -14.20
N ASN A 78 19.29 49.73 -13.55
CA ASN A 78 18.36 49.56 -12.43
C ASN A 78 16.96 49.16 -12.92
N ASN A 79 16.50 49.74 -14.04
CA ASN A 79 15.23 49.37 -14.66
C ASN A 79 15.27 47.96 -15.24
N THR A 80 16.36 47.62 -15.93
CA THR A 80 16.63 46.29 -16.45
C THR A 80 16.62 45.23 -15.35
N ASN A 81 17.35 45.47 -14.26
CA ASN A 81 17.36 44.59 -13.09
C ASN A 81 15.96 44.44 -12.46
N ASN A 82 15.18 45.52 -12.41
CA ASN A 82 13.79 45.46 -11.93
C ASN A 82 12.88 44.62 -12.83
N ILE A 83 13.04 44.71 -14.16
CA ILE A 83 12.32 43.87 -15.12
C ILE A 83 12.69 42.40 -14.91
N LEU A 84 13.97 42.06 -14.81
CA LEU A 84 14.44 40.69 -14.56
C LEU A 84 13.86 40.14 -13.25
N VAL A 85 13.91 40.92 -12.16
CA VAL A 85 13.36 40.55 -10.85
C VAL A 85 11.86 40.26 -10.92
N GLN A 86 11.07 41.16 -11.53
CA GLN A 86 9.61 40.96 -11.60
C GLN A 86 9.23 39.84 -12.58
N SER A 87 9.96 39.67 -13.68
CA SER A 87 9.74 38.58 -14.64
C SER A 87 9.99 37.22 -14.00
N ALA A 88 11.13 37.04 -13.33
CA ALA A 88 11.43 35.83 -12.56
C ALA A 88 10.37 35.57 -11.48
N ALA A 89 9.99 36.60 -10.71
CA ALA A 89 8.98 36.46 -9.67
C ALA A 89 7.58 36.09 -10.21
N ALA A 90 7.19 36.61 -11.38
CA ALA A 90 5.95 36.26 -12.04
C ALA A 90 5.96 34.80 -12.54
N LEU A 91 7.04 34.37 -13.22
CA LEU A 91 7.22 32.98 -13.68
C LEU A 91 7.20 31.98 -12.51
N GLY A 92 7.92 32.28 -11.42
CA GLY A 92 7.87 31.48 -10.20
C GLY A 92 6.46 31.40 -9.61
N SER A 93 5.70 32.50 -9.63
CA SER A 93 4.32 32.52 -9.14
C SER A 93 3.36 31.70 -10.00
N PHE A 94 3.57 31.64 -11.32
CA PHE A 94 2.84 30.72 -12.20
C PHE A 94 3.14 29.25 -11.86
N ALA A 95 4.41 28.92 -11.62
CA ALA A 95 4.87 27.57 -11.28
C ALA A 95 4.42 27.07 -9.89
N CYS A 96 4.41 27.94 -8.88
CA CYS A 96 4.25 27.58 -7.47
C CYS A 96 2.98 26.73 -7.20
N GLY A 97 3.17 25.48 -6.77
CA GLY A 97 2.10 24.55 -6.43
C GLY A 97 1.11 24.24 -7.56
N PHE A 98 1.50 24.44 -8.83
CA PHE A 98 0.61 24.27 -9.97
C PHE A 98 1.34 23.66 -11.17
N ASP A 99 1.20 22.35 -11.36
CA ASP A 99 1.95 21.58 -12.38
C ASP A 99 1.73 22.10 -13.80
N ALA A 100 0.51 22.47 -14.19
CA ALA A 100 0.27 23.06 -15.52
C ALA A 100 1.00 24.41 -15.70
N GLY A 101 1.19 25.17 -14.62
CA GLY A 101 2.00 26.37 -14.61
C GLY A 101 3.48 26.07 -14.78
N VAL A 102 4.00 25.03 -14.12
CA VAL A 102 5.37 24.55 -14.32
C VAL A 102 5.58 24.15 -15.76
N GLN A 103 4.71 23.31 -16.32
CA GLN A 103 4.77 22.88 -17.72
C GLN A 103 4.82 24.09 -18.68
N ALA A 104 3.92 25.06 -18.50
CA ALA A 104 3.91 26.27 -19.35
C ALA A 104 5.20 27.10 -19.26
N VAL A 105 5.82 27.18 -18.08
CA VAL A 105 7.10 27.90 -17.91
C VAL A 105 8.25 27.16 -18.61
N LEU A 106 8.23 25.82 -18.61
CA LEU A 106 9.21 25.00 -19.32
C LEU A 106 9.02 25.10 -20.83
N ASP A 107 7.78 24.97 -21.32
CA ASP A 107 7.43 25.05 -22.75
C ASP A 107 7.77 26.43 -23.35
N ALA A 108 7.66 27.49 -22.55
CA ALA A 108 8.04 28.84 -22.94
C ALA A 108 9.57 29.08 -23.00
N GLY A 109 10.40 28.07 -22.71
CA GLY A 109 11.86 28.19 -22.76
C GLY A 109 12.46 29.07 -21.65
N ALA A 110 11.72 29.37 -20.58
CA ALA A 110 12.18 30.28 -19.54
C ALA A 110 13.25 29.67 -18.62
N PHE A 111 13.27 28.34 -18.46
CA PHE A 111 14.12 27.66 -17.48
C PHE A 111 15.64 27.83 -17.72
N PRO A 112 16.19 27.65 -18.95
CA PRO A 112 17.61 27.90 -19.22
C PRO A 112 18.01 29.36 -18.96
N ASN A 113 17.13 30.31 -19.30
CA ASN A 113 17.35 31.73 -19.05
C ASN A 113 17.39 32.04 -17.55
N LEU A 114 16.50 31.43 -16.75
CA LEU A 114 16.54 31.54 -15.30
C LEU A 114 17.85 30.95 -14.73
N LEU A 115 18.31 29.79 -15.20
CA LEU A 115 19.60 29.25 -14.75
C LEU A 115 20.78 30.18 -15.09
N ARG A 116 20.82 30.74 -16.31
CA ARG A 116 21.84 31.70 -16.74
C ARG A 116 21.91 32.93 -15.81
N LEU A 117 20.76 33.41 -15.35
CA LEU A 117 20.66 34.58 -14.45
C LEU A 117 21.15 34.34 -13.02
N LEU A 118 21.44 33.10 -12.61
CA LEU A 118 22.08 32.85 -11.30
C LEU A 118 23.52 33.38 -11.23
N ALA A 119 24.17 33.59 -12.37
CA ALA A 119 25.50 34.20 -12.47
C ALA A 119 25.46 35.74 -12.63
N ASN A 120 24.28 36.37 -12.49
CA ASN A 120 24.13 37.81 -12.66
C ASN A 120 24.82 38.58 -11.51
N PRO A 121 25.49 39.72 -11.79
CA PRO A 121 26.16 40.52 -10.75
C PRO A 121 25.18 41.17 -9.76
N ASN A 122 23.92 41.39 -10.15
CA ASN A 122 22.92 41.98 -9.28
C ASN A 122 22.31 40.94 -8.33
N GLU A 123 22.56 41.13 -7.04
CA GLU A 123 22.10 40.22 -6.00
C GLU A 123 20.58 40.03 -5.93
N LYS A 124 19.81 41.08 -6.22
CA LYS A 124 18.34 41.04 -6.19
C LYS A 124 17.80 40.16 -7.32
N VAL A 125 18.45 40.20 -8.49
CA VAL A 125 18.12 39.34 -9.63
C VAL A 125 18.37 37.89 -9.27
N VAL A 126 19.55 37.57 -8.73
CA VAL A 126 19.92 36.22 -8.30
C VAL A 126 18.93 35.68 -7.26
N ASP A 127 18.56 36.47 -6.25
CA ASP A 127 17.58 36.06 -5.24
C ASP A 127 16.19 35.77 -5.85
N ALA A 128 15.73 36.64 -6.76
CA ALA A 128 14.45 36.49 -7.43
C ALA A 128 14.37 35.24 -8.31
N VAL A 129 15.45 34.98 -9.03
CA VAL A 129 15.61 33.81 -9.89
C VAL A 129 15.71 32.54 -9.06
N ALA A 130 16.51 32.53 -8.00
CA ALA A 130 16.65 31.36 -7.14
C ALA A 130 15.32 30.95 -6.51
N ARG A 131 14.53 31.94 -6.04
CA ARG A 131 13.17 31.71 -5.54
C ARG A 131 12.22 31.19 -6.62
N ALA A 132 12.29 31.72 -7.84
CA ALA A 132 11.47 31.23 -8.96
C ALA A 132 11.79 29.77 -9.31
N LEU A 133 13.08 29.44 -9.38
CA LEU A 133 13.54 28.07 -9.61
C LEU A 133 13.14 27.13 -8.47
N ARG A 134 13.21 27.56 -7.20
CA ARG A 134 12.69 26.78 -6.06
C ARG A 134 11.21 26.43 -6.23
N MET A 135 10.39 27.38 -6.70
CA MET A 135 8.96 27.15 -6.97
C MET A 135 8.73 26.15 -8.10
N ILE A 136 9.60 26.14 -9.13
CA ILE A 136 9.58 25.14 -10.21
C ILE A 136 9.93 23.75 -9.66
N TYR A 137 11.01 23.66 -8.86
CA TYR A 137 11.45 22.44 -8.16
C TYR A 137 10.51 21.98 -7.01
N GLN A 138 9.31 22.53 -6.88
CA GLN A 138 8.26 21.89 -6.07
C GLN A 138 7.53 20.79 -6.85
N SER A 139 7.51 20.89 -8.18
CA SER A 139 6.82 19.93 -9.06
C SER A 139 7.74 18.80 -9.48
N LYS A 140 7.13 17.64 -9.77
CA LYS A 140 7.81 16.48 -10.38
C LYS A 140 8.18 16.73 -11.85
N LEU A 141 7.58 17.75 -12.49
CA LEU A 141 7.87 18.14 -13.87
C LEU A 141 9.16 18.96 -14.00
N ALA A 142 9.77 19.37 -12.88
CA ALA A 142 11.03 20.10 -12.91
C ALA A 142 12.12 19.31 -13.65
N PRO A 143 12.96 19.97 -14.47
CA PRO A 143 14.06 19.31 -15.16
C PRO A 143 14.99 18.56 -14.20
N LYS A 144 15.39 17.35 -14.57
CA LYS A 144 16.30 16.52 -13.78
C LYS A 144 17.72 17.08 -13.82
N TYR A 145 18.37 17.07 -12.67
CA TYR A 145 19.73 17.53 -12.50
C TYR A 145 20.72 16.37 -12.51
N ASP A 146 21.74 16.43 -13.36
CA ASP A 146 22.79 15.40 -13.45
C ASP A 146 23.89 15.68 -12.42
N PHE A 147 23.92 14.86 -11.36
CA PHE A 147 24.91 14.94 -10.28
C PHE A 147 26.26 14.28 -10.61
N LEU A 148 26.36 13.50 -11.69
CA LEU A 148 27.58 12.76 -12.00
C LEU A 148 28.59 13.62 -12.79
N GLN A 149 28.13 14.72 -13.39
CA GLN A 149 29.01 15.69 -14.04
C GLN A 149 29.70 16.60 -13.03
N GLN A 150 31.03 16.66 -13.11
CA GLN A 150 31.85 17.47 -12.19
C GLN A 150 31.45 18.95 -12.18
N LYS A 151 31.24 19.58 -13.36
CA LYS A 151 30.83 20.99 -13.46
C LYS A 151 29.49 21.25 -12.77
N ASN A 152 28.55 20.32 -12.90
CA ASN A 152 27.24 20.42 -12.26
C ASN A 152 27.35 20.25 -10.74
N MET A 153 28.23 19.36 -10.27
CA MET A 153 28.50 19.21 -8.84
C MET A 153 29.14 20.48 -8.25
N GLU A 154 30.12 21.06 -8.92
CA GLU A 154 30.76 22.33 -8.52
C GLU A 154 29.73 23.47 -8.45
N PHE A 155 28.84 23.56 -9.44
CA PHE A 155 27.75 24.53 -9.43
C PHE A 155 26.80 24.30 -8.23
N LEU A 156 26.40 23.06 -7.96
CA LEU A 156 25.54 22.73 -6.83
C LEU A 156 26.18 23.11 -5.47
N ILE A 157 27.48 22.83 -5.31
CA ILE A 157 28.24 23.24 -4.12
C ILE A 157 28.24 24.77 -3.99
N SER A 158 28.42 25.50 -5.09
CA SER A 158 28.38 26.97 -5.08
C SER A 158 27.03 27.51 -4.61
N LEU A 159 25.92 26.89 -5.04
CA LEU A 159 24.57 27.29 -4.62
C LEU A 159 24.38 27.07 -3.11
N LEU A 160 24.74 25.87 -2.61
CA LEU A 160 24.61 25.53 -1.20
C LEU A 160 25.49 26.39 -0.30
N ASN A 161 26.67 26.81 -0.77
CA ASN A 161 27.60 27.67 -0.05
C ASN A 161 27.20 29.15 -0.01
N SER A 162 26.21 29.56 -0.81
CA SER A 162 25.71 30.93 -0.77
C SER A 162 25.11 31.28 0.59
N GLU A 163 25.44 32.46 1.11
CA GLU A 163 24.81 33.01 2.32
C GLU A 163 23.33 33.37 2.10
N LYS A 164 22.91 33.51 0.84
CA LYS A 164 21.53 33.85 0.49
C LYS A 164 20.61 32.66 0.67
N GLU A 165 19.54 32.86 1.45
CA GLU A 165 18.54 31.84 1.78
C GLU A 165 17.93 31.18 0.54
N ASN A 166 17.52 31.97 -0.45
CA ASN A 166 16.88 31.42 -1.65
C ASN A 166 17.86 30.64 -2.55
N VAL A 167 19.13 31.02 -2.57
CA VAL A 167 20.16 30.37 -3.41
C VAL A 167 20.56 29.03 -2.80
N SER A 168 20.89 29.02 -1.51
CA SER A 168 21.17 27.79 -0.77
C SER A 168 19.95 26.85 -0.73
N GLY A 169 18.74 27.40 -0.52
CA GLY A 169 17.49 26.65 -0.60
C GLY A 169 17.18 26.07 -1.98
N LEU A 170 17.65 26.70 -3.07
CA LEU A 170 17.56 26.14 -4.43
C LEU A 170 18.42 24.88 -4.55
N GLY A 171 19.68 24.92 -4.09
CA GLY A 171 20.57 23.75 -4.09
C GLY A 171 19.93 22.54 -3.40
N ALA A 172 19.34 22.77 -2.21
CA ALA A 172 18.61 21.74 -1.47
C ALA A 172 17.36 21.22 -2.24
N SER A 173 16.61 22.13 -2.88
CA SER A 173 15.42 21.75 -3.67
C SER A 173 15.78 20.90 -4.91
N ILE A 174 16.90 21.22 -5.56
CA ILE A 174 17.44 20.44 -6.69
C ILE A 174 17.73 19.01 -6.25
N ILE A 175 18.44 18.84 -5.13
CA ILE A 175 18.74 17.52 -4.53
C ILE A 175 17.45 16.75 -4.28
N THR A 176 16.49 17.37 -3.59
CA THR A 176 15.22 16.74 -3.18
C THR A 176 14.41 16.23 -4.37
N ARG A 177 14.46 16.89 -5.53
CA ARG A 177 13.69 16.51 -6.71
C ARG A 177 14.41 15.62 -7.72
N SER A 178 15.74 15.72 -7.78
CA SER A 178 16.51 15.06 -8.83
C SER A 178 17.21 13.79 -8.35
N CYS A 179 17.53 13.67 -7.06
CA CYS A 179 18.27 12.52 -6.54
C CYS A 179 17.36 11.29 -6.39
N GLU A 180 17.67 10.22 -7.13
CA GLU A 180 16.87 8.99 -7.18
C GLU A 180 17.70 7.72 -7.00
N THR A 181 18.98 7.74 -7.36
CA THR A 181 19.82 6.52 -7.40
C THR A 181 20.89 6.49 -6.31
N ASN A 182 21.31 5.28 -5.94
CA ASN A 182 22.40 5.09 -4.96
C ASN A 182 23.73 5.70 -5.43
N LEU A 183 23.96 5.76 -6.75
CA LEU A 183 25.17 6.37 -7.33
C LEU A 183 25.18 7.88 -7.13
N GLU A 184 24.05 8.56 -7.37
CA GLU A 184 23.90 10.00 -7.12
C GLU A 184 24.03 10.33 -5.63
N GLN A 185 23.40 9.53 -4.76
CA GLN A 185 23.52 9.69 -3.31
C GLN A 185 24.97 9.59 -2.84
N LYS A 186 25.75 8.65 -3.41
CA LYS A 186 27.18 8.52 -3.14
C LYS A 186 27.98 9.70 -3.69
N ALA A 187 27.71 10.15 -4.92
CA ALA A 187 28.38 11.33 -5.49
C ALA A 187 28.16 12.59 -4.66
N LEU A 188 26.93 12.82 -4.18
CA LEU A 188 26.60 13.92 -3.27
C LEU A 188 27.37 13.80 -1.95
N PHE A 189 27.50 12.58 -1.42
CA PHE A 189 28.29 12.32 -0.21
C PHE A 189 29.77 12.64 -0.43
N ASP A 190 30.38 12.09 -1.47
CA ASP A 190 31.82 12.25 -1.78
C ASP A 190 32.17 13.73 -2.04
N ALA A 191 31.22 14.50 -2.57
CA ALA A 191 31.33 15.95 -2.77
C ALA A 191 31.22 16.80 -1.48
N GLY A 192 31.02 16.18 -0.31
CA GLY A 192 30.94 16.87 0.98
C GLY A 192 29.61 17.60 1.25
N ILE A 193 28.57 17.37 0.43
CA ILE A 193 27.28 18.07 0.54
C ILE A 193 26.59 17.80 1.87
N LEU A 194 26.73 16.60 2.43
CA LEU A 194 26.12 16.28 3.72
C LEU A 194 26.63 17.15 4.87
N ARG A 195 27.93 17.50 4.87
CA ARG A 195 28.50 18.41 5.88
C ARG A 195 27.87 19.80 5.77
N LYS A 196 27.69 20.27 4.54
CA LYS A 196 27.06 21.57 4.29
C LYS A 196 25.59 21.58 4.71
N LEU A 197 24.82 20.55 4.35
CA LEU A 197 23.43 20.40 4.80
C LEU A 197 23.33 20.36 6.34
N ASN A 198 24.23 19.65 7.03
CA ASN A 198 24.25 19.65 8.49
C ASN A 198 24.51 21.05 9.08
N SER A 199 25.46 21.81 8.50
CA SER A 199 25.71 23.18 8.96
C SER A 199 24.49 24.10 8.82
N LEU A 200 23.67 23.88 7.77
CA LEU A 200 22.42 24.62 7.55
C LEU A 200 21.30 24.19 8.50
N LEU A 201 21.34 22.97 9.05
CA LEU A 201 20.41 22.56 10.12
C LEU A 201 20.67 23.33 11.41
N GLU A 202 21.94 23.45 11.80
CA GLU A 202 22.37 24.03 13.09
C GLU A 202 22.36 25.56 13.08
N GLY A 203 22.82 26.19 11.99
CA GLY A 203 22.96 27.65 11.89
C GLY A 203 22.07 28.34 10.86
N GLY A 204 21.28 27.59 10.07
CA GLY A 204 20.47 28.15 8.99
C GLY A 204 19.13 28.73 9.45
N SER A 205 18.51 29.52 8.56
CA SER A 205 17.13 30.00 8.68
C SER A 205 16.13 28.84 8.68
N LEU A 206 14.88 29.13 9.06
CA LEU A 206 13.80 28.13 9.06
C LEU A 206 13.63 27.45 7.69
N SER A 207 13.67 28.22 6.59
CA SER A 207 13.51 27.65 5.24
C SER A 207 14.70 26.79 4.83
N GLN A 208 15.93 27.22 5.16
CA GLN A 208 17.14 26.44 4.88
C GLN A 208 17.14 25.13 5.66
N ARG A 209 16.73 25.16 6.93
CA ARG A 209 16.63 23.98 7.78
C ARG A 209 15.63 22.97 7.22
N ASP A 210 14.41 23.42 6.90
CA ASP A 210 13.37 22.55 6.34
C ASP A 210 13.82 21.95 4.99
N ALA A 211 14.39 22.76 4.10
CA ALA A 211 14.92 22.28 2.82
C ALA A 211 16.08 21.28 3.00
N SER A 212 16.92 21.48 4.01
CA SER A 212 18.02 20.57 4.34
C SER A 212 17.50 19.24 4.88
N LEU A 213 16.48 19.25 5.73
CA LEU A 213 15.83 18.01 6.21
C LEU A 213 15.20 17.21 5.08
N GLU A 214 14.52 17.86 4.12
CA GLU A 214 13.97 17.20 2.93
C GLU A 214 15.06 16.59 2.03
N SER A 215 16.17 17.32 1.86
CA SER A 215 17.32 16.86 1.07
C SER A 215 17.98 15.65 1.72
N LEU A 216 18.22 15.69 3.03
CA LEU A 216 18.80 14.58 3.79
C LEU A 216 17.90 13.35 3.74
N ALA A 217 16.58 13.51 3.95
CA ALA A 217 15.63 12.40 3.85
C ALA A 217 15.60 11.76 2.44
N THR A 218 15.90 12.54 1.39
CA THR A 218 16.03 12.06 0.01
C THR A 218 17.35 11.31 -0.20
N ILE A 219 18.47 11.86 0.28
CA ILE A 219 19.79 11.24 0.16
C ILE A 219 19.88 9.92 0.95
N PHE A 220 19.24 9.85 2.11
CA PHE A 220 19.28 8.66 2.98
C PHE A 220 18.36 7.53 2.53
N ARG A 221 17.47 7.78 1.57
CA ARG A 221 16.43 6.82 1.19
C ARG A 221 17.04 5.52 0.69
N ASN A 222 16.79 4.44 1.43
CA ASN A 222 17.25 3.08 1.15
C ASN A 222 18.78 2.93 0.98
N ASN A 223 19.58 3.81 1.60
CA ASN A 223 21.03 3.78 1.46
C ASN A 223 21.76 3.77 2.83
N PRO A 224 22.02 2.57 3.39
CA PRO A 224 22.67 2.44 4.68
C PRO A 224 24.15 2.89 4.69
N GLU A 225 24.84 2.87 3.54
CA GLU A 225 26.25 3.29 3.44
C GLU A 225 26.38 4.80 3.66
N VAL A 226 25.52 5.60 3.03
CA VAL A 226 25.56 7.05 3.20
C VAL A 226 25.15 7.46 4.62
N ILE A 227 24.16 6.78 5.20
CA ILE A 227 23.74 7.02 6.59
C ILE A 227 24.86 6.68 7.58
N SER A 228 25.56 5.57 7.39
CA SER A 228 26.63 5.17 8.33
C SER A 228 27.78 6.16 8.35
N LYS A 229 28.17 6.68 7.18
CA LYS A 229 29.17 7.74 7.07
C LYS A 229 28.65 9.07 7.63
N PHE A 230 27.38 9.40 7.42
CA PHE A 230 26.76 10.59 8.01
C PHE A 230 26.76 10.57 9.54
N ALA A 231 26.46 9.41 10.13
CA ALA A 231 26.52 9.23 11.58
C ALA A 231 27.94 9.12 12.14
N GLY A 232 28.97 9.10 11.27
CA GLY A 232 30.36 9.07 11.66
C GLY A 232 30.85 10.40 12.27
N PRO A 233 32.01 10.38 12.95
CA PRO A 233 32.56 11.56 13.63
C PRO A 233 32.93 12.70 12.68
N GLU A 234 33.11 12.42 11.37
CA GLU A 234 33.54 13.39 10.36
C GLU A 234 32.53 14.52 10.11
N ILE A 235 31.24 14.30 10.41
CA ILE A 235 30.17 15.28 10.21
C ILE A 235 29.75 15.91 11.56
N GLY A 236 30.41 15.54 12.67
CA GLY A 236 30.13 16.03 14.02
C GLY A 236 29.11 15.17 14.76
N ARG A 237 28.02 15.76 15.29
CA ARG A 237 26.89 15.04 15.90
C ARG A 237 25.58 15.26 15.14
N PRO A 238 25.54 14.98 13.83
CA PRO A 238 24.40 15.39 13.00
C PRO A 238 23.09 14.66 13.36
N LEU A 239 23.19 13.43 13.88
CA LEU A 239 22.01 12.68 14.32
C LEU A 239 21.34 13.32 15.54
N SER A 240 22.10 13.86 16.50
CA SER A 240 21.50 14.56 17.65
C SER A 240 20.79 15.83 17.20
N SER A 241 21.37 16.56 16.26
CA SER A 241 20.76 17.78 15.69
C SER A 241 19.38 17.45 15.08
N ILE A 242 19.25 16.37 14.31
CA ILE A 242 17.95 15.95 13.75
C ILE A 242 16.97 15.50 14.85
N ILE A 243 17.45 14.76 15.87
CA ILE A 243 16.61 14.33 17.01
C ILE A 243 16.06 15.53 17.80
N ASP A 244 16.87 16.56 17.99
CA ASP A 244 16.46 17.77 18.70
C ASP A 244 15.47 18.59 17.87
N LEU A 245 15.64 18.67 16.54
CA LEU A 245 14.69 19.30 15.63
C LEU A 245 13.32 18.62 15.58
N ALA A 246 13.21 17.34 15.93
CA ALA A 246 11.91 16.68 16.09
C ALA A 246 11.04 17.32 17.19
N LYS A 247 11.65 18.12 18.08
CA LYS A 247 11.00 18.87 19.16
C LYS A 247 11.01 20.40 18.91
N ASP A 248 11.33 20.85 17.70
CA ASP A 248 11.32 22.27 17.34
C ASP A 248 9.92 22.89 17.58
N ARG A 249 9.85 24.20 17.81
CA ARG A 249 8.57 24.91 18.00
C ARG A 249 7.68 24.92 16.74
N HIS A 250 8.26 24.74 15.55
CA HIS A 250 7.52 24.80 14.29
C HIS A 250 7.07 23.39 13.86
N PRO A 251 5.75 23.15 13.65
CA PRO A 251 5.22 21.83 13.29
C PRO A 251 5.83 21.24 12.01
N ARG A 252 6.14 22.07 11.01
CA ARG A 252 6.73 21.62 9.75
C ARG A 252 8.12 21.04 9.94
N THR A 253 8.99 21.74 10.67
CA THR A 253 10.34 21.28 11.01
C THR A 253 10.29 19.98 11.82
N ARG A 254 9.38 19.88 12.80
CA ARG A 254 9.17 18.65 13.57
C ARG A 254 8.83 17.47 12.65
N LEU A 255 7.88 17.64 11.73
CA LEU A 255 7.47 16.61 10.79
C LEU A 255 8.63 16.17 9.88
N LEU A 256 9.36 17.13 9.31
CA LEU A 256 10.48 16.85 8.42
C LEU A 256 11.62 16.13 9.14
N ALA A 257 11.92 16.53 10.37
CA ALA A 257 12.89 15.83 11.22
C ALA A 257 12.42 14.38 11.51
N CYS A 258 11.14 14.19 11.84
CA CYS A 258 10.56 12.86 12.02
C CYS A 258 10.68 12.00 10.75
N MET A 259 10.38 12.55 9.58
CA MET A 259 10.51 11.85 8.30
C MET A 259 11.96 11.45 8.02
N CYS A 260 12.92 12.33 8.29
CA CYS A 260 14.34 12.02 8.14
C CYS A 260 14.76 10.87 9.09
N LEU A 261 14.33 10.91 10.36
CA LEU A 261 14.58 9.83 11.33
C LEU A 261 13.92 8.51 10.93
N ILE A 262 12.71 8.55 10.34
CA ILE A 262 12.03 7.35 9.83
C ILE A 262 12.84 6.72 8.69
N VAL A 263 13.35 7.54 7.76
CA VAL A 263 14.20 7.06 6.66
C VAL A 263 15.47 6.41 7.21
N ILE A 264 16.16 7.09 8.15
CA ILE A 264 17.36 6.56 8.81
C ILE A 264 17.04 5.23 9.50
N ARG A 265 15.94 5.14 10.26
CA ARG A 265 15.54 3.91 10.96
C ARG A 265 15.24 2.77 9.98
N ASN A 266 14.60 3.06 8.85
CA ASN A 266 14.20 2.04 7.89
C ASN A 266 15.40 1.44 7.15
N ALA A 267 16.39 2.26 6.81
CA ALA A 267 17.59 1.82 6.12
C ALA A 267 18.68 1.29 7.08
N SER A 268 18.80 1.85 8.28
CA SER A 268 19.82 1.52 9.28
C SER A 268 19.23 1.45 10.70
N PRO A 269 18.49 0.37 11.06
CA PRO A 269 17.76 0.27 12.32
C PRO A 269 18.63 0.40 13.59
N HIS A 270 19.93 0.14 13.50
CA HIS A 270 20.87 0.19 14.62
C HIS A 270 21.06 1.60 15.20
N PHE A 271 20.85 2.67 14.42
CA PHE A 271 21.05 4.04 14.90
C PHE A 271 19.93 4.54 15.82
N LEU A 272 18.74 3.92 15.77
CA LEU A 272 17.55 4.36 16.51
C LEU A 272 16.91 3.18 17.26
N GLN A 273 17.74 2.39 17.96
CA GLN A 273 17.28 1.26 18.77
C GLN A 273 16.67 1.68 20.11
N ASP A 274 17.08 2.84 20.64
CA ASP A 274 16.61 3.33 21.93
C ASP A 274 15.08 3.42 21.98
N ILE A 275 14.50 2.74 22.96
CA ILE A 275 13.05 2.68 23.16
C ILE A 275 12.51 4.09 23.45
N GLY A 276 13.26 4.91 24.20
CA GLY A 276 12.89 6.29 24.51
C GLY A 276 12.73 7.15 23.26
N ILE A 277 13.65 7.06 22.29
CA ILE A 277 13.56 7.77 21.00
C ILE A 277 12.35 7.28 20.20
N LYS A 278 12.16 5.96 20.10
CA LYS A 278 11.01 5.36 19.38
C LYS A 278 9.68 5.85 19.94
N THR A 279 9.53 5.80 21.27
CA THR A 279 8.33 6.25 21.97
C THR A 279 8.10 7.75 21.78
N LYS A 280 9.14 8.58 21.91
CA LYS A 280 9.03 10.03 21.66
C LYS A 280 8.57 10.33 20.23
N LEU A 281 9.14 9.64 19.24
CA LEU A 281 8.79 9.83 17.83
C LEU A 281 7.31 9.50 17.56
N ILE A 282 6.80 8.41 18.15
CA ILE A 282 5.38 8.05 18.11
C ILE A 282 4.51 9.16 18.69
N HIS A 283 4.84 9.66 19.88
CA HIS A 283 4.06 10.72 20.55
C HIS A 283 4.06 12.02 19.76
N ILE A 284 5.22 12.43 19.22
CA ILE A 284 5.35 13.62 18.38
C ILE A 284 4.47 13.50 17.14
N LEU A 285 4.54 12.38 16.42
CA LEU A 285 3.71 12.19 15.22
C LEU A 285 2.22 12.21 15.56
N LEU A 286 1.81 11.56 16.66
CA LEU A 286 0.42 11.58 17.13
C LEU A 286 -0.06 12.97 17.59
N GLU A 287 0.83 13.85 18.03
CA GLU A 287 0.52 15.26 18.34
C GLU A 287 0.41 16.10 17.06
N LEU A 288 1.27 15.86 16.06
CA LEU A 288 1.23 16.57 14.77
C LEU A 288 -0.07 16.31 13.99
N LEU A 289 -0.82 15.25 14.30
CA LEU A 289 -2.16 15.01 13.76
C LEU A 289 -3.17 16.12 14.13
N ASP A 290 -2.95 16.81 15.24
CA ASP A 290 -3.81 17.90 15.72
C ASP A 290 -3.60 19.21 14.92
N ASP A 291 -2.53 19.32 14.12
CA ASP A 291 -2.29 20.47 13.27
C ASP A 291 -3.38 20.60 12.18
N PRO A 292 -4.02 21.77 11.99
CA PRO A 292 -5.11 21.93 11.03
C PRO A 292 -4.63 22.07 9.57
N GLY A 293 -3.33 22.23 9.32
CA GLY A 293 -2.76 22.48 8.01
C GLY A 293 -2.17 21.23 7.33
N GLN A 294 -1.26 21.48 6.38
CA GLN A 294 -0.57 20.44 5.61
C GLN A 294 0.22 19.48 6.51
N VAL A 295 0.73 19.95 7.66
CA VAL A 295 1.46 19.11 8.60
C VAL A 295 0.56 18.02 9.16
N GLY A 296 -0.67 18.35 9.59
CA GLY A 296 -1.63 17.35 10.04
C GLY A 296 -2.15 16.44 8.93
N ASP A 297 -2.06 16.85 7.66
CA ASP A 297 -2.39 16.01 6.51
C ASP A 297 -1.29 14.99 6.17
N GLU A 298 -0.02 15.34 6.43
CA GLU A 298 1.14 14.49 6.16
C GLU A 298 1.55 13.63 7.36
N ALA A 299 1.29 14.07 8.59
CA ALA A 299 1.66 13.38 9.82
C ALA A 299 1.13 11.93 9.91
N PRO A 300 -0.11 11.61 9.50
CA PRO A 300 -0.60 10.22 9.49
C PRO A 300 0.21 9.28 8.56
N PHE A 301 0.70 9.78 7.42
CA PHE A 301 1.55 8.98 6.52
C PHE A 301 2.93 8.73 7.11
N ALA A 302 3.53 9.75 7.75
CA ALA A 302 4.78 9.59 8.48
C ALA A 302 4.61 8.57 9.62
N PHE A 303 3.50 8.64 10.36
CA PHE A 303 3.15 7.68 11.39
C PHE A 303 2.99 6.26 10.85
N SER A 304 2.21 6.07 9.77
CA SER A 304 2.06 4.79 9.07
C SER A 304 3.43 4.23 8.65
N SER A 305 4.28 5.02 7.99
CA SER A 305 5.62 4.61 7.56
C SER A 305 6.53 4.18 8.73
N LEU A 306 6.41 4.87 9.88
CA LEU A 306 7.14 4.51 11.08
C LEU A 306 6.77 3.09 11.55
N ILE A 307 5.47 2.78 11.69
CA ILE A 307 4.98 1.52 12.28
C ILE A 307 4.83 0.36 11.27
N ALA A 308 4.91 0.65 9.97
CA ALA A 308 4.67 -0.32 8.90
C ALA A 308 5.53 -1.58 9.07
N GLN A 309 4.86 -2.73 9.17
CA GLN A 309 5.46 -4.07 9.33
C GLN A 309 6.38 -4.26 10.55
N LYS A 310 6.32 -3.39 11.58
CA LYS A 310 7.20 -3.43 12.75
C LYS A 310 6.41 -3.63 14.04
N GLU A 311 6.43 -4.85 14.57
CA GLU A 311 5.67 -5.22 15.76
C GLU A 311 6.09 -4.45 17.02
N ASP A 312 7.38 -4.14 17.19
CA ASP A 312 7.88 -3.37 18.34
C ASP A 312 7.26 -1.98 18.40
N LEU A 313 7.20 -1.28 17.27
CA LEU A 313 6.61 0.05 17.18
C LEU A 313 5.08 0.02 17.23
N GLN A 314 4.43 -1.01 16.68
CA GLN A 314 2.98 -1.16 16.79
C GLN A 314 2.55 -1.35 18.26
N LYS A 315 3.35 -2.07 19.08
CA LYS A 315 3.11 -2.19 20.53
C LYS A 315 3.22 -0.84 21.23
N LEU A 316 4.33 -0.11 21.00
CA LEU A 316 4.52 1.23 21.58
C LEU A 316 3.43 2.23 21.15
N ALA A 317 3.00 2.15 19.89
CA ALA A 317 1.91 2.98 19.38
C ALA A 317 0.55 2.64 20.02
N LEU A 318 0.31 1.36 20.29
CA LEU A 318 -0.89 0.91 21.00
C LEU A 318 -0.89 1.42 22.45
N GLU A 319 0.24 1.34 23.14
CA GLU A 319 0.43 1.91 24.49
C GLU A 319 0.23 3.43 24.51
N ALA A 320 0.60 4.13 23.43
CA ALA A 320 0.37 5.56 23.24
C ALA A 320 -1.08 5.92 22.81
N ASN A 321 -2.02 4.97 22.87
CA ASN A 321 -3.43 5.12 22.47
C ASN A 321 -3.62 5.62 21.02
N ALA A 322 -2.75 5.20 20.10
CA ALA A 322 -2.81 5.65 18.70
C ALA A 322 -4.16 5.36 18.04
N ILE A 323 -4.75 4.18 18.27
CA ILE A 323 -6.03 3.79 17.64
C ILE A 323 -7.17 4.71 18.11
N ASP A 324 -7.24 5.03 19.40
CA ASP A 324 -8.24 5.94 19.96
C ASP A 324 -8.11 7.36 19.37
N LYS A 325 -6.89 7.88 19.25
CA LYS A 325 -6.62 9.17 18.64
C LYS A 325 -7.03 9.21 17.16
N LEU A 326 -6.60 8.21 16.38
CA LEU A 326 -6.97 8.09 14.96
C LEU A 326 -8.50 8.03 14.77
N HIS A 327 -9.19 7.23 15.59
CA HIS A 327 -10.66 7.17 15.59
C HIS A 327 -11.29 8.53 15.94
N HIS A 328 -10.76 9.24 16.93
CA HIS A 328 -11.25 10.56 17.31
C HIS A 328 -11.18 11.56 16.14
N HIS A 329 -10.08 11.57 15.38
CA HIS A 329 -9.95 12.45 14.21
C HIS A 329 -10.96 12.14 13.12
N ILE A 330 -11.23 10.86 12.81
CA ILE A 330 -12.27 10.50 11.83
C ILE A 330 -13.64 10.98 12.30
N LYS A 331 -13.94 10.81 13.59
CA LYS A 331 -15.24 11.18 14.15
C LYS A 331 -15.51 12.69 14.19
N LYS A 332 -14.47 13.53 14.21
CA LYS A 332 -14.60 15.00 14.30
C LYS A 332 -15.26 15.64 13.06
N GLY A 333 -15.42 14.89 11.97
CA GLY A 333 -16.12 15.30 10.74
C GLY A 333 -15.19 15.96 9.70
N SER A 334 -15.71 16.11 8.47
CA SER A 334 -15.09 16.67 7.24
C SER A 334 -13.55 16.78 7.27
N LEU A 335 -12.87 15.65 7.09
CA LEU A 335 -11.41 15.62 6.94
C LEU A 335 -11.00 15.96 5.50
N HIS A 336 -9.86 16.64 5.36
CA HIS A 336 -9.20 16.73 4.06
C HIS A 336 -8.87 15.31 3.55
N PRO A 337 -9.08 14.97 2.26
CA PRO A 337 -8.95 13.59 1.77
C PRO A 337 -7.58 12.98 2.04
N ARG A 338 -6.52 13.78 1.93
CA ARG A 338 -5.15 13.33 2.21
C ARG A 338 -4.99 12.91 3.67
N ARG A 339 -5.53 13.69 4.61
CA ARG A 339 -5.53 13.34 6.02
C ARG A 339 -6.31 12.05 6.28
N TYR A 340 -7.48 11.92 5.65
CA TYR A 340 -8.32 10.75 5.84
C TYR A 340 -7.65 9.47 5.32
N GLU A 341 -7.09 9.52 4.12
CA GLU A 341 -6.27 8.46 3.54
C GLU A 341 -5.13 8.05 4.48
N GLY A 342 -4.34 9.02 4.96
CA GLY A 342 -3.22 8.73 5.85
C GLY A 342 -3.63 8.11 7.19
N ILE A 343 -4.78 8.53 7.75
CA ILE A 343 -5.33 7.94 8.98
C ILE A 343 -5.75 6.48 8.74
N LEU A 344 -6.41 6.18 7.62
CA LEU A 344 -6.82 4.82 7.27
C LEU A 344 -5.60 3.90 7.07
N LEU A 345 -4.54 4.39 6.43
CA LEU A 345 -3.27 3.67 6.29
C LEU A 345 -2.60 3.42 7.65
N ALA A 346 -2.59 4.42 8.54
CA ALA A 346 -2.09 4.26 9.90
C ALA A 346 -2.86 3.18 10.68
N LEU A 347 -4.20 3.17 10.59
CA LEU A 347 -5.03 2.11 11.19
C LEU A 347 -4.73 0.74 10.57
N ALA A 348 -4.51 0.68 9.26
CA ALA A 348 -4.15 -0.54 8.56
C ALA A 348 -2.82 -1.13 9.03
N ASP A 349 -1.79 -0.28 9.20
CA ASP A 349 -0.48 -0.71 9.69
C ASP A 349 -0.53 -1.10 11.17
N MET A 350 -1.28 -0.38 12.01
CA MET A 350 -1.53 -0.77 13.39
C MET A 350 -2.11 -2.19 13.48
N CYS A 351 -3.02 -2.55 12.56
CA CYS A 351 -3.68 -3.84 12.52
C CYS A 351 -2.95 -4.91 11.68
N SER A 352 -1.76 -4.61 11.15
CA SER A 352 -1.10 -5.47 10.16
C SER A 352 -0.53 -6.76 10.74
N LYS A 353 0.06 -6.72 11.94
CA LYS A 353 0.70 -7.86 12.61
C LYS A 353 0.04 -8.23 13.94
N LEU A 354 -0.17 -7.25 14.83
CA LEU A 354 -0.58 -7.50 16.20
C LEU A 354 -2.09 -7.77 16.37
N GLU A 355 -2.42 -8.87 17.06
CA GLU A 355 -3.80 -9.22 17.41
C GLU A 355 -4.39 -8.28 18.48
N SER A 356 -3.57 -7.73 19.36
CA SER A 356 -3.99 -6.74 20.36
C SER A 356 -4.50 -5.46 19.70
N CYS A 357 -3.82 -4.97 18.65
CA CYS A 357 -4.28 -3.82 17.86
C CYS A 357 -5.61 -4.11 17.17
N ARG A 358 -5.75 -5.28 16.53
CA ARG A 358 -7.04 -5.71 15.93
C ARG A 358 -8.15 -5.78 16.96
N SER A 359 -7.87 -6.31 18.15
CA SER A 359 -8.84 -6.39 19.24
C SER A 359 -9.26 -5.00 19.74
N LYS A 360 -8.29 -4.08 19.89
CA LYS A 360 -8.56 -2.69 20.27
C LYS A 360 -9.33 -1.92 19.20
N PHE A 361 -9.06 -2.16 17.92
CA PHE A 361 -9.82 -1.58 16.80
C PHE A 361 -11.32 -1.89 16.93
N PHE A 362 -11.67 -3.11 17.34
CA PHE A 362 -13.05 -3.54 17.55
C PHE A 362 -13.64 -3.13 18.90
N SER A 363 -12.85 -2.83 19.93
CA SER A 363 -13.39 -2.50 21.25
C SER A 363 -13.88 -1.05 21.39
N LEU A 364 -13.58 -0.19 20.42
CA LEU A 364 -13.99 1.22 20.43
C LEU A 364 -15.49 1.36 20.15
N GLN A 365 -16.24 1.68 21.21
CA GLN A 365 -17.69 1.84 21.19
C GLN A 365 -18.12 3.14 20.48
N ALA A 366 -19.25 3.09 19.77
CA ALA A 366 -20.08 4.27 19.58
C ALA A 366 -20.74 4.57 20.94
N LYS A 367 -20.58 5.78 21.48
CA LYS A 367 -21.35 6.18 22.68
C LYS A 367 -22.83 5.86 22.39
N PRO A 368 -23.53 5.11 23.27
CA PRO A 368 -24.96 4.94 23.10
C PRO A 368 -25.61 6.32 23.12
N SER A 369 -26.53 6.56 22.19
CA SER A 369 -27.40 7.73 22.20
C SER A 369 -27.95 7.93 23.62
N GLN A 370 -27.95 9.16 24.13
CA GLN A 370 -28.41 9.56 25.47
C GLN A 370 -29.88 9.18 25.80
N ALA A 371 -30.56 8.44 24.94
CA ALA A 371 -31.92 7.96 25.10
C ALA A 371 -32.07 6.69 25.98
N LEU A 372 -30.97 6.05 26.43
CA LEU A 372 -31.02 4.82 27.23
C LEU A 372 -30.48 4.96 28.67
N GLU A 373 -30.18 6.18 29.12
CA GLU A 373 -29.86 6.48 30.53
C GLU A 373 -31.08 6.26 31.48
N PRO A 374 -32.34 6.58 31.10
CA PRO A 374 -33.47 6.39 32.02
C PRO A 374 -33.76 4.91 32.34
N PHE A 375 -33.41 3.98 31.44
CA PHE A 375 -33.68 2.55 31.61
C PHE A 375 -32.64 1.83 32.47
N LYS A 376 -31.38 2.29 32.49
CA LYS A 376 -30.36 1.77 33.42
C LYS A 376 -30.63 2.19 34.87
N ALA A 377 -31.16 3.39 35.07
CA ALA A 377 -31.55 3.89 36.39
C ALA A 377 -32.74 3.10 36.99
N LEU A 378 -33.66 2.60 36.16
CA LEU A 378 -34.77 1.75 36.63
C LEU A 378 -34.31 0.35 37.07
N ALA A 379 -33.28 -0.20 36.41
CA ALA A 379 -32.73 -1.52 36.77
C ALA A 379 -31.84 -1.47 38.03
N SER A 380 -31.14 -0.35 38.28
CA SER A 380 -30.32 -0.18 39.49
C SER A 380 -31.14 0.15 40.74
N ASN A 381 -32.29 0.82 40.58
CA ASN A 381 -33.13 1.25 41.71
C ASN A 381 -34.14 0.19 42.19
N GLY A 382 -34.29 -0.93 41.48
CA GLY A 382 -35.21 -2.02 41.85
C GLY A 382 -34.61 -3.14 42.72
N ILE A 383 -33.29 -3.10 43.02
CA ILE A 383 -32.59 -4.22 43.70
C ILE A 383 -32.27 -3.93 45.17
N HIS A 384 -32.50 -2.71 45.67
CA HIS A 384 -32.21 -2.35 47.05
C HIS A 384 -33.44 -1.88 47.82
N THR A 385 -34.40 -2.78 48.09
CA THR A 385 -35.26 -2.79 49.30
C THR A 385 -36.25 -3.96 49.26
N ALA A 386 -35.79 -5.18 49.52
CA ALA A 386 -36.67 -6.24 50.02
C ALA A 386 -35.86 -7.19 50.90
N SER A 387 -36.01 -7.03 52.21
CA SER A 387 -35.63 -8.01 53.21
C SER A 387 -36.16 -9.40 52.82
N LYS A 388 -35.27 -10.39 52.70
CA LYS A 388 -35.62 -11.80 52.45
C LYS A 388 -36.68 -12.28 53.45
N PRO A 389 -37.89 -12.71 53.03
CA PRO A 389 -38.67 -13.65 53.82
C PRO A 389 -38.23 -15.08 53.44
N LYS A 390 -38.09 -15.94 54.45
CA LYS A 390 -37.96 -17.40 54.25
C LYS A 390 -39.31 -17.92 53.71
N PRO A 391 -39.35 -18.70 52.62
CA PRO A 391 -40.59 -19.28 52.13
C PRO A 391 -41.04 -20.42 53.05
N SER A 392 -42.29 -20.38 53.50
CA SER A 392 -42.90 -21.37 54.40
C SER A 392 -43.99 -22.22 53.72
N SER A 393 -44.13 -22.17 52.40
CA SER A 393 -45.09 -23.00 51.66
C SER A 393 -44.54 -23.47 50.30
N SER A 394 -44.97 -24.65 49.82
CA SER A 394 -44.52 -25.20 48.53
C SER A 394 -44.93 -24.36 47.32
N ARG A 395 -45.94 -23.48 47.49
CA ARG A 395 -46.39 -22.53 46.46
C ARG A 395 -45.40 -21.40 46.19
N ASP A 396 -44.63 -21.00 47.20
CA ASP A 396 -43.65 -19.90 47.07
C ASP A 396 -42.35 -20.36 46.37
N GLN A 397 -42.02 -21.65 46.45
CA GLN A 397 -40.93 -22.25 45.67
C GLN A 397 -41.29 -22.40 44.19
N GLU A 398 -42.55 -22.70 43.86
CA GLU A 398 -43.02 -22.75 42.47
C GLU A 398 -43.01 -21.36 41.81
N LEU A 399 -43.40 -20.29 42.51
CA LEU A 399 -43.31 -18.92 41.98
C LEU A 399 -41.86 -18.47 41.74
N MET A 400 -40.92 -18.84 42.62
CA MET A 400 -39.50 -18.47 42.46
C MET A 400 -38.84 -19.25 41.31
N LEU A 401 -39.20 -20.52 41.11
CA LEU A 401 -38.79 -21.29 39.94
C LEU A 401 -39.41 -20.72 38.66
N ALA A 402 -40.69 -20.33 38.67
CA ALA A 402 -41.34 -19.72 37.51
C ALA A 402 -40.71 -18.37 37.12
N MET A 403 -40.29 -17.56 38.10
CA MET A 403 -39.64 -16.27 37.83
C MET A 403 -38.20 -16.44 37.32
N ASN A 404 -37.44 -17.40 37.84
CA ASN A 404 -36.12 -17.75 37.30
C ASN A 404 -36.21 -18.42 35.92
N PHE A 405 -37.25 -19.23 35.68
CA PHE A 405 -37.52 -19.81 34.37
C PHE A 405 -37.94 -18.73 33.36
N LEU A 406 -38.70 -17.71 33.79
CA LEU A 406 -39.04 -16.56 32.94
C LEU A 406 -37.81 -15.72 32.60
N ILE A 407 -36.86 -15.52 33.53
CA ILE A 407 -35.59 -14.84 33.26
C ILE A 407 -34.71 -15.65 32.29
N LEU A 408 -34.67 -16.98 32.45
CA LEU A 408 -33.95 -17.87 31.54
C LEU A 408 -34.60 -17.90 30.14
N VAL A 409 -35.93 -17.92 30.08
CA VAL A 409 -36.71 -17.90 28.84
C VAL A 409 -36.63 -16.53 28.15
N VAL A 410 -36.61 -15.42 28.88
CA VAL A 410 -36.33 -14.09 28.30
C VAL A 410 -34.87 -13.98 27.84
N GLY A 411 -33.92 -14.63 28.54
CA GLY A 411 -32.54 -14.77 28.11
C GLY A 411 -32.37 -15.61 26.84
N LEU A 412 -33.17 -16.68 26.70
CA LEU A 412 -33.16 -17.60 25.54
C LEU A 412 -34.04 -17.12 24.37
N LEU A 413 -35.09 -16.34 24.62
CA LEU A 413 -35.88 -15.67 23.57
C LEU A 413 -35.22 -14.36 23.12
N GLY A 414 -34.41 -13.72 23.98
CA GLY A 414 -33.55 -12.60 23.61
C GLY A 414 -32.48 -12.96 22.57
N THR A 415 -32.15 -14.24 22.40
CA THR A 415 -31.19 -14.73 21.40
C THR A 415 -31.82 -15.14 20.06
N THR A 416 -33.14 -15.06 19.90
CA THR A 416 -33.86 -15.57 18.70
C THR A 416 -34.84 -14.58 18.05
N LEU A 417 -34.57 -13.26 18.14
CA LEU A 417 -35.28 -12.24 17.35
C LEU A 417 -34.32 -11.56 16.33
N PRO A 418 -34.52 -11.76 15.01
CA PRO A 418 -33.64 -11.24 13.95
C PRO A 418 -33.45 -9.70 13.96
N GLY A 419 -34.36 -8.97 14.60
CA GLY A 419 -34.32 -7.50 14.70
C GLY A 419 -33.40 -6.93 15.78
N GLN A 420 -33.15 -7.65 16.88
CA GLN A 420 -32.35 -7.14 18.01
C GLN A 420 -30.85 -7.41 17.86
N GLN A 421 -30.46 -8.47 17.14
CA GLN A 421 -29.05 -8.71 16.77
C GLN A 421 -28.51 -7.63 15.82
N LYS A 422 -29.33 -7.13 14.87
CA LYS A 422 -28.93 -6.01 13.99
C LYS A 422 -28.60 -4.73 14.77
N LYS A 423 -29.38 -4.37 15.79
CA LYS A 423 -29.11 -3.20 16.65
C LYS A 423 -27.91 -3.42 17.60
N HIS A 424 -27.74 -4.63 18.13
CA HIS A 424 -26.65 -4.92 19.07
C HIS A 424 -25.28 -5.11 18.39
N GLN A 425 -25.25 -5.58 17.13
CA GLN A 425 -24.02 -5.67 16.32
C GLN A 425 -23.59 -4.29 15.78
N SER A 426 -24.55 -3.47 15.35
CA SER A 426 -24.32 -2.09 14.85
C SER A 426 -23.61 -1.18 15.86
N SER A 427 -23.83 -1.39 17.17
CA SER A 427 -23.22 -0.60 18.24
C SER A 427 -21.77 -1.01 18.58
N LYS A 428 -21.31 -2.20 18.15
CA LYS A 428 -20.06 -2.80 18.63
C LYS A 428 -18.81 -2.44 17.81
N THR A 429 -18.94 -1.78 16.64
CA THR A 429 -17.81 -1.61 15.71
C THR A 429 -17.75 -0.22 15.06
N ALA A 430 -17.65 0.84 15.87
CA ALA A 430 -17.70 2.22 15.37
C ALA A 430 -16.61 2.52 14.32
N VAL A 431 -15.37 2.06 14.56
CA VAL A 431 -14.26 2.27 13.62
C VAL A 431 -14.47 1.49 12.32
N LEU A 432 -15.01 0.27 12.39
CA LEU A 432 -15.30 -0.53 11.20
C LEU A 432 -16.34 0.15 10.31
N ASN A 433 -17.38 0.74 10.90
CA ASN A 433 -18.40 1.45 10.14
C ASN A 433 -17.81 2.67 9.41
N LEU A 434 -16.93 3.43 10.07
CA LEU A 434 -16.23 4.55 9.42
C LEU A 434 -15.32 4.08 8.27
N VAL A 435 -14.64 2.95 8.43
CA VAL A 435 -13.86 2.34 7.36
C VAL A 435 -14.77 1.85 6.22
N ALA A 436 -15.96 1.35 6.52
CA ALA A 436 -16.94 0.95 5.50
C ALA A 436 -17.46 2.16 4.72
N ASP A 437 -17.76 3.27 5.40
CA ASP A 437 -18.18 4.53 4.75
C ASP A 437 -17.10 5.02 3.76
N ALA A 438 -15.82 4.90 4.13
CA ALA A 438 -14.67 5.28 3.31
C ALA A 438 -14.55 4.48 1.99
N LEU A 439 -15.19 3.31 1.88
CA LEU A 439 -15.20 2.54 0.63
C LEU A 439 -15.94 3.27 -0.50
N THR A 440 -16.86 4.17 -0.16
CA THR A 440 -17.67 4.93 -1.11
C THR A 440 -17.20 6.38 -1.29
N ASP A 441 -16.04 6.73 -0.75
CA ASP A 441 -15.48 8.09 -0.82
C ASP A 441 -15.18 8.49 -2.28
N TYR A 442 -15.31 9.78 -2.60
CA TYR A 442 -15.02 10.28 -3.95
C TYR A 442 -13.54 10.20 -4.31
N ASN A 443 -12.63 10.21 -3.31
CA ASN A 443 -11.19 10.14 -3.50
C ASN A 443 -10.69 8.70 -3.59
N ALA A 444 -10.00 8.36 -4.69
CA ALA A 444 -9.47 7.02 -4.92
C ALA A 444 -8.43 6.58 -3.85
N GLY A 445 -7.62 7.52 -3.33
CA GLY A 445 -6.66 7.24 -2.26
C GLY A 445 -7.36 6.81 -0.96
N VAL A 446 -8.45 7.49 -0.60
CA VAL A 446 -9.28 7.12 0.57
C VAL A 446 -9.88 5.74 0.40
N ARG A 447 -10.49 5.45 -0.76
CA ARG A 447 -11.06 4.12 -1.07
C ARG A 447 -10.01 3.01 -0.98
N ALA A 448 -8.83 3.22 -1.57
CA ALA A 448 -7.74 2.27 -1.51
C ALA A 448 -7.26 2.04 -0.06
N ALA A 449 -7.07 3.12 0.72
CA ALA A 449 -6.65 3.04 2.12
C ALA A 449 -7.69 2.31 2.99
N ALA A 450 -8.98 2.51 2.73
CA ALA A 450 -10.07 1.79 3.40
C ALA A 450 -10.00 0.28 3.14
N CYS A 451 -9.80 -0.12 1.88
CA CYS A 451 -9.60 -1.52 1.53
C CYS A 451 -8.33 -2.12 2.17
N ILE A 452 -7.22 -1.37 2.20
CA ILE A 452 -5.97 -1.81 2.86
C ILE A 452 -6.20 -1.99 4.38
N CYS A 453 -6.96 -1.08 5.00
CA CYS A 453 -7.35 -1.20 6.40
C CYS A 453 -8.19 -2.45 6.64
N LEU A 454 -9.24 -2.68 5.85
CA LEU A 454 -10.06 -3.90 5.94
C LEU A 454 -9.20 -5.15 5.77
N LYS A 455 -8.33 -5.21 4.76
CA LYS A 455 -7.40 -6.32 4.53
C LYS A 455 -6.56 -6.63 5.77
N SER A 456 -6.07 -5.61 6.48
CA SER A 456 -5.29 -5.81 7.71
C SER A 456 -6.13 -6.32 8.87
N VAL A 457 -7.31 -5.76 9.07
CA VAL A 457 -8.21 -6.13 10.17
C VAL A 457 -8.79 -7.55 9.96
N THR A 458 -9.00 -7.98 8.71
CA THR A 458 -9.52 -9.30 8.35
C THR A 458 -8.49 -10.43 8.44
N ARG A 459 -7.22 -10.16 8.77
CA ARG A 459 -6.21 -11.23 9.00
C ARG A 459 -6.47 -12.04 10.28
N SER A 460 -7.33 -11.56 11.18
CA SER A 460 -7.71 -12.30 12.39
C SER A 460 -8.81 -13.30 12.09
N ILE A 461 -8.51 -14.60 12.27
CA ILE A 461 -9.49 -15.68 12.20
C ILE A 461 -10.63 -15.43 13.21
N LYS A 462 -10.31 -14.94 14.42
CA LYS A 462 -11.33 -14.63 15.43
C LYS A 462 -12.34 -13.61 14.92
N ASN A 463 -11.87 -12.54 14.26
CA ASN A 463 -12.74 -11.50 13.71
C ASN A 463 -13.54 -11.99 12.49
N LEU A 464 -12.91 -12.80 11.62
CA LEU A 464 -13.60 -13.42 10.49
C LEU A 464 -14.74 -14.33 10.98
N SER A 465 -14.45 -15.25 11.91
CA SER A 465 -15.43 -16.18 12.47
C SER A 465 -16.51 -15.49 13.29
N ALA A 466 -16.23 -14.32 13.89
CA ALA A 466 -17.24 -13.49 14.57
C ALA A 466 -18.24 -12.83 13.60
N GLY A 467 -17.94 -12.80 12.31
CA GLY A 467 -18.90 -12.41 11.30
C GLY A 467 -19.10 -10.92 11.06
N TYR A 468 -18.10 -10.12 11.41
CA TYR A 468 -18.15 -8.67 11.26
C TYR A 468 -18.10 -8.18 9.81
N PHE A 469 -17.62 -9.00 8.87
CA PHE A 469 -17.29 -8.54 7.51
C PHE A 469 -18.24 -9.04 6.42
N MET A 470 -18.75 -10.27 6.52
CA MET A 470 -19.66 -10.84 5.53
C MET A 470 -21.09 -10.31 5.74
N ASN A 471 -21.29 -9.02 5.40
CA ASN A 471 -22.57 -8.32 5.44
C ASN A 471 -22.68 -7.30 4.30
N GLU A 472 -23.89 -6.83 4.02
CA GLU A 472 -24.19 -5.92 2.91
C GLU A 472 -23.40 -4.59 2.99
N THR A 473 -23.22 -4.04 4.19
CA THR A 473 -22.52 -2.76 4.41
C THR A 473 -21.07 -2.77 3.98
N ILE A 474 -20.40 -3.93 4.04
CA ILE A 474 -18.99 -4.08 3.65
C ILE A 474 -18.86 -4.74 2.29
N VAL A 475 -19.59 -5.83 2.05
CA VAL A 475 -19.43 -6.67 0.86
C VAL A 475 -19.91 -5.95 -0.39
N ILE A 476 -21.05 -5.25 -0.35
CA ILE A 476 -21.59 -4.60 -1.55
C ILE A 476 -20.65 -3.48 -2.02
N PRO A 477 -20.21 -2.52 -1.17
CA PRO A 477 -19.25 -1.52 -1.61
C PRO A 477 -17.93 -2.14 -2.10
N LEU A 478 -17.39 -3.17 -1.43
CA LEU A 478 -16.18 -3.85 -1.90
C LEU A 478 -16.33 -4.44 -3.30
N VAL A 479 -17.47 -5.07 -3.60
CA VAL A 479 -17.75 -5.62 -4.92
C VAL A 479 -17.93 -4.50 -5.96
N GLN A 480 -18.49 -3.35 -5.60
CA GLN A 480 -18.56 -2.20 -6.51
C GLN A 480 -17.17 -1.66 -6.88
N LEU A 481 -16.20 -1.72 -5.95
CA LEU A 481 -14.82 -1.26 -6.19
C LEU A 481 -14.02 -2.14 -7.17
N PHE A 482 -14.54 -3.31 -7.55
CA PHE A 482 -13.97 -4.10 -8.64
C PHE A 482 -14.06 -3.40 -10.00
N LEU A 483 -15.00 -2.46 -10.14
CA LEU A 483 -15.19 -1.66 -11.34
C LEU A 483 -14.62 -0.24 -11.19
N ASP A 484 -13.82 0.01 -10.15
CA ASP A 484 -13.21 1.33 -9.92
C ASP A 484 -12.27 1.70 -11.09
N PRO A 485 -12.26 2.96 -11.56
CA PRO A 485 -11.34 3.39 -12.62
C PRO A 485 -9.86 3.30 -12.21
N SER A 486 -9.55 3.27 -10.92
CA SER A 486 -8.19 3.14 -10.42
C SER A 486 -7.81 1.68 -10.16
N THR A 487 -6.82 1.17 -10.90
CA THR A 487 -6.24 -0.17 -10.68
C THR A 487 -5.74 -0.36 -9.24
N SER A 488 -5.24 0.70 -8.59
CA SER A 488 -4.79 0.61 -7.19
C SER A 488 -5.94 0.32 -6.23
N VAL A 489 -7.14 0.88 -6.49
CA VAL A 489 -8.34 0.62 -5.70
C VAL A 489 -8.82 -0.80 -5.96
N GLN A 490 -8.86 -1.24 -7.22
CA GLN A 490 -9.23 -2.61 -7.57
C GLN A 490 -8.34 -3.65 -6.84
N VAL A 491 -7.01 -3.47 -6.90
CA VAL A 491 -6.05 -4.38 -6.24
C VAL A 491 -6.25 -4.36 -4.71
N ALA A 492 -6.47 -3.19 -4.11
CA ALA A 492 -6.73 -3.09 -2.68
C ALA A 492 -8.04 -3.78 -2.29
N ALA A 493 -9.12 -3.57 -3.04
CA ALA A 493 -10.42 -4.18 -2.83
C ALA A 493 -10.37 -5.70 -2.98
N LEU A 494 -9.72 -6.23 -4.02
CA LEU A 494 -9.52 -7.66 -4.22
C LEU A 494 -8.70 -8.28 -3.07
N GLY A 495 -7.67 -7.57 -2.59
CA GLY A 495 -6.87 -8.01 -1.46
C GLY A 495 -7.62 -8.02 -0.12
N ALA A 496 -8.61 -7.14 0.07
CA ALA A 496 -9.51 -7.19 1.23
C ALA A 496 -10.50 -8.34 1.09
N THR A 497 -11.12 -8.46 -0.09
CA THR A 497 -12.06 -9.53 -0.44
C THR A 497 -11.43 -10.89 -0.26
N SER A 498 -10.17 -11.11 -0.69
CA SER A 498 -9.51 -12.41 -0.59
C SER A 498 -9.47 -12.96 0.84
N ASN A 499 -9.40 -12.09 1.84
CA ASN A 499 -9.46 -12.51 3.25
C ASN A 499 -10.91 -12.72 3.72
N ILE A 500 -11.83 -11.83 3.30
CA ILE A 500 -13.24 -11.87 3.73
C ILE A 500 -13.94 -13.12 3.18
N VAL A 501 -13.72 -13.47 1.90
CA VAL A 501 -14.41 -14.59 1.23
C VAL A 501 -13.99 -15.97 1.69
N VAL A 502 -12.91 -16.07 2.47
CA VAL A 502 -12.59 -17.32 3.20
C VAL A 502 -13.75 -17.70 4.12
N ASP A 503 -14.42 -16.69 4.70
CA ASP A 503 -15.51 -16.75 5.68
C ASP A 503 -15.86 -18.16 6.17
N PHE A 504 -15.45 -18.47 7.40
CA PHE A 504 -15.75 -19.72 8.08
C PHE A 504 -17.23 -19.83 8.51
N THR A 505 -18.06 -18.84 8.17
CA THR A 505 -19.49 -18.87 8.40
C THR A 505 -20.27 -19.25 7.15
N THR A 506 -21.51 -19.71 7.30
CA THR A 506 -22.38 -20.16 6.19
C THR A 506 -22.94 -19.00 5.33
N ARG A 507 -22.35 -17.79 5.40
CA ARG A 507 -22.89 -16.55 4.78
C ARG A 507 -22.27 -16.15 3.46
N LYS A 508 -21.51 -17.05 2.82
CA LYS A 508 -20.95 -16.84 1.46
C LYS A 508 -22.00 -16.50 0.40
N SER A 509 -23.29 -16.79 0.66
CA SER A 509 -24.43 -16.44 -0.20
C SER A 509 -24.56 -14.95 -0.48
N ILE A 510 -24.24 -14.06 0.48
CA ILE A 510 -24.33 -12.60 0.26
C ILE A 510 -23.39 -12.18 -0.88
N PHE A 511 -22.16 -12.70 -0.88
CA PHE A 511 -21.17 -12.43 -1.93
C PHE A 511 -21.63 -12.94 -3.30
N VAL A 512 -22.34 -14.07 -3.36
CA VAL A 512 -22.93 -14.59 -4.59
C VAL A 512 -24.09 -13.70 -5.07
N GLN A 513 -25.00 -13.34 -4.16
CA GLN A 513 -26.22 -12.57 -4.46
C GLN A 513 -25.90 -11.17 -4.98
N CYS A 514 -24.85 -10.52 -4.48
CA CYS A 514 -24.40 -9.22 -4.98
C CYS A 514 -23.53 -9.33 -6.26
N GLY A 515 -23.43 -10.51 -6.87
CA GLY A 515 -22.69 -10.73 -8.11
C GLY A 515 -21.15 -10.77 -7.95
N GLY A 516 -20.63 -10.82 -6.73
CA GLY A 516 -19.20 -10.78 -6.46
C GLY A 516 -18.43 -11.92 -7.14
N MET A 517 -18.98 -13.13 -7.14
CA MET A 517 -18.39 -14.28 -7.83
C MET A 517 -18.24 -14.06 -9.35
N LYS A 518 -19.28 -13.57 -10.02
CA LYS A 518 -19.24 -13.26 -11.46
C LYS A 518 -18.24 -12.16 -11.79
N GLN A 519 -18.17 -11.12 -10.94
CA GLN A 519 -17.20 -10.05 -11.13
C GLN A 519 -15.75 -10.53 -10.95
N LEU A 520 -15.47 -11.41 -9.98
CA LEU A 520 -14.13 -12.00 -9.84
C LEU A 520 -13.72 -12.80 -11.09
N VAL A 521 -14.65 -13.59 -11.65
CA VAL A 521 -14.41 -14.32 -12.91
C VAL A 521 -14.14 -13.35 -14.07
N GLN A 522 -14.86 -12.24 -14.15
CA GLN A 522 -14.61 -11.21 -15.16
C GLN A 522 -13.24 -10.54 -14.98
N LEU A 523 -12.85 -10.21 -13.75
CA LEU A 523 -11.55 -9.61 -13.47
C LEU A 523 -10.37 -10.56 -13.69
N ALA A 524 -10.59 -11.88 -13.59
CA ALA A 524 -9.60 -12.87 -14.00
C ALA A 524 -9.24 -12.78 -15.49
N LYS A 525 -10.06 -12.11 -16.32
CA LYS A 525 -9.81 -11.83 -17.75
C LYS A 525 -9.17 -10.45 -18.01
N SER A 526 -8.81 -9.71 -16.97
CA SER A 526 -8.24 -8.36 -17.10
C SER A 526 -6.91 -8.34 -17.86
N MET A 527 -6.60 -7.25 -18.56
CA MET A 527 -5.27 -7.06 -19.18
C MET A 527 -4.18 -6.83 -18.12
N GLU A 528 -4.56 -6.35 -16.94
CA GLU A 528 -3.65 -6.10 -15.80
C GLU A 528 -3.36 -7.40 -15.03
N SER A 529 -2.11 -7.85 -15.05
CA SER A 529 -1.71 -9.12 -14.40
C SER A 529 -1.92 -9.10 -12.88
N SER A 530 -1.71 -7.94 -12.25
CA SER A 530 -1.97 -7.73 -10.82
C SER A 530 -3.45 -7.94 -10.46
N VAL A 531 -4.36 -7.46 -11.30
CA VAL A 531 -5.82 -7.63 -11.13
C VAL A 531 -6.21 -9.09 -11.34
N ARG A 532 -5.71 -9.73 -12.42
CA ARG A 532 -5.96 -11.16 -12.67
C ARG A 532 -5.53 -12.03 -11.50
N SER A 533 -4.30 -11.85 -11.02
CA SER A 533 -3.72 -12.61 -9.92
C SER A 533 -4.50 -12.44 -8.62
N ASN A 534 -4.88 -11.21 -8.25
CA ASN A 534 -5.68 -10.97 -7.05
C ASN A 534 -7.12 -11.48 -7.17
N ALA A 535 -7.73 -11.45 -8.36
CA ALA A 535 -9.05 -12.04 -8.60
C ALA A 535 -9.03 -13.56 -8.40
N LEU A 536 -8.00 -14.25 -8.93
CA LEU A 536 -7.81 -15.68 -8.71
C LEU A 536 -7.51 -16.02 -7.25
N TRP A 537 -6.77 -15.16 -6.54
CA TRP A 537 -6.59 -15.32 -5.10
C TRP A 537 -7.93 -15.24 -4.35
N ALA A 538 -8.78 -14.25 -4.68
CA ALA A 538 -10.10 -14.18 -4.08
C ALA A 538 -10.96 -15.42 -4.42
N LEU A 539 -10.94 -15.89 -5.68
CA LEU A 539 -11.66 -17.10 -6.09
C LEU A 539 -11.16 -18.36 -5.36
N LYS A 540 -9.84 -18.60 -5.27
CA LYS A 540 -9.30 -19.79 -4.59
C LYS A 540 -9.70 -19.81 -3.12
N ASN A 541 -9.75 -18.65 -2.48
CA ASN A 541 -10.15 -18.50 -1.07
C ASN A 541 -11.66 -18.65 -0.90
N PHE A 542 -12.44 -18.20 -1.88
CA PHE A 542 -13.89 -18.35 -1.87
C PHE A 542 -14.32 -19.81 -1.92
N VAL A 543 -13.68 -20.62 -2.76
CA VAL A 543 -13.94 -22.07 -2.89
C VAL A 543 -13.28 -22.92 -1.80
N PHE A 544 -12.41 -22.32 -0.96
CA PHE A 544 -11.76 -23.03 0.13
C PHE A 544 -12.81 -23.51 1.15
N GLN A 545 -12.82 -24.83 1.40
CA GLN A 545 -13.82 -25.51 2.25
C GLN A 545 -15.27 -25.18 1.89
N ALA A 546 -15.55 -24.82 0.64
CA ALA A 546 -16.90 -24.61 0.15
C ALA A 546 -17.61 -25.94 -0.11
N ASP A 547 -18.95 -25.92 -0.09
CA ASP A 547 -19.74 -27.06 -0.54
C ASP A 547 -19.61 -27.29 -2.05
N ASN A 548 -19.97 -28.50 -2.49
CA ASN A 548 -19.82 -28.90 -3.89
C ASN A 548 -20.65 -28.02 -4.84
N ARG A 549 -21.84 -27.57 -4.42
CA ARG A 549 -22.71 -26.72 -5.26
C ARG A 549 -22.04 -25.38 -5.56
N LEU A 550 -21.38 -24.78 -4.57
CA LEU A 550 -20.65 -23.54 -4.77
C LEU A 550 -19.44 -23.75 -5.69
N LYS A 551 -18.68 -24.84 -5.50
CA LYS A 551 -17.53 -25.18 -6.34
C LYS A 551 -17.96 -25.40 -7.80
N GLU A 552 -19.04 -26.14 -8.03
CA GLU A 552 -19.66 -26.35 -9.35
C GLU A 552 -20.10 -25.03 -9.98
N GLY A 553 -20.77 -24.16 -9.23
CA GLY A 553 -21.19 -22.85 -9.70
C GLY A 553 -20.02 -21.95 -10.12
N VAL A 554 -18.94 -21.92 -9.32
CA VAL A 554 -17.72 -21.17 -9.66
C VAL A 554 -17.06 -21.73 -10.91
N PHE A 555 -16.94 -23.05 -11.02
CA PHE A 555 -16.34 -23.67 -12.21
C PHE A 555 -17.17 -23.44 -13.47
N SER A 556 -18.49 -23.50 -13.36
CA SER A 556 -19.41 -23.24 -14.48
C SER A 556 -19.26 -21.83 -15.04
N GLU A 557 -19.05 -20.83 -14.17
CA GLU A 557 -18.82 -19.44 -14.60
C GLU A 557 -17.41 -19.24 -15.17
N LEU A 558 -16.39 -19.91 -14.63
CA LEU A 558 -15.03 -19.86 -15.18
C LEU A 558 -14.95 -20.54 -16.54
N THR A 559 -15.56 -21.72 -16.71
CA THR A 559 -15.35 -22.67 -17.81
C THR A 559 -13.95 -23.29 -17.83
N ALA A 560 -13.81 -24.50 -18.39
CA ALA A 560 -12.52 -25.15 -18.49
C ALA A 560 -11.55 -24.41 -19.43
N SER A 561 -12.07 -23.84 -20.52
CA SER A 561 -11.30 -23.08 -21.51
C SER A 561 -10.54 -21.89 -20.88
N LEU A 562 -11.23 -21.08 -20.08
CA LEU A 562 -10.63 -19.94 -19.39
C LEU A 562 -9.63 -20.40 -18.35
N LEU A 563 -9.99 -21.39 -17.51
CA LEU A 563 -9.10 -21.88 -16.46
C LEU A 563 -7.80 -22.44 -17.05
N SER A 564 -7.89 -23.12 -18.18
CA SER A 564 -6.75 -23.62 -18.95
C SER A 564 -5.90 -22.49 -19.52
N SER A 565 -6.50 -21.39 -19.97
CA SER A 565 -5.75 -20.19 -20.40
C SER A 565 -5.02 -19.52 -19.23
N LEU A 566 -5.64 -19.44 -18.05
CA LEU A 566 -5.05 -18.84 -16.83
C LEU A 566 -3.90 -19.68 -16.26
N ILE A 567 -4.00 -21.01 -16.34
CA ILE A 567 -2.88 -21.90 -16.02
C ILE A 567 -1.68 -21.61 -16.93
N ARG A 568 -1.93 -21.25 -18.21
CA ARG A 568 -0.90 -20.91 -19.19
C ARG A 568 -0.61 -19.40 -19.29
N ASP A 569 -1.04 -18.59 -18.33
CA ASP A 569 -0.83 -17.14 -18.37
C ASP A 569 0.67 -16.82 -18.42
N PRO A 570 1.12 -15.79 -19.17
CA PRO A 570 2.53 -15.41 -19.20
C PRO A 570 3.08 -15.00 -17.83
N GLU A 571 2.24 -14.55 -16.90
CA GLU A 571 2.66 -14.10 -15.57
C GLU A 571 2.68 -15.26 -14.55
N PRO A 572 3.83 -15.61 -13.95
CA PRO A 572 3.95 -16.71 -12.99
C PRO A 572 3.03 -16.59 -11.77
N SER A 573 2.77 -15.36 -11.32
CA SER A 573 1.87 -15.15 -10.17
C SER A 573 0.42 -15.52 -10.50
N VAL A 574 -0.03 -15.32 -11.74
CA VAL A 574 -1.37 -15.73 -12.21
C VAL A 574 -1.44 -17.26 -12.30
N GLN A 575 -0.41 -17.90 -12.86
CA GLN A 575 -0.32 -19.36 -12.97
C GLN A 575 -0.41 -20.03 -11.59
N GLU A 576 0.35 -19.52 -10.61
CA GLU A 576 0.33 -20.03 -9.23
C GLU A 576 -1.09 -19.99 -8.65
N GLN A 577 -1.78 -18.84 -8.78
CA GLN A 577 -3.14 -18.70 -8.23
C GLN A 577 -4.16 -19.56 -8.99
N ALA A 578 -4.02 -19.72 -10.31
CA ALA A 578 -4.87 -20.58 -11.12
C ALA A 578 -4.74 -22.06 -10.71
N LEU A 579 -3.51 -22.55 -10.53
CA LEU A 579 -3.27 -23.93 -10.08
C LEU A 579 -3.77 -24.15 -8.64
N ALA A 580 -3.60 -23.16 -7.75
CA ALA A 580 -4.15 -23.21 -6.40
C ALA A 580 -5.68 -23.22 -6.39
N LEU A 581 -6.32 -22.51 -7.32
CA LEU A 581 -7.77 -22.55 -7.51
C LEU A 581 -8.23 -23.94 -7.97
N VAL A 582 -7.56 -24.54 -8.97
CA VAL A 582 -7.85 -25.92 -9.40
C VAL A 582 -7.75 -26.86 -8.22
N ARG A 583 -6.64 -26.82 -7.47
CA ARG A 583 -6.42 -27.64 -6.28
C ARG A 583 -7.63 -27.61 -5.34
N ASN A 584 -8.16 -26.42 -5.04
CA ASN A 584 -9.30 -26.27 -4.13
C ASN A 584 -10.63 -26.71 -4.74
N LEU A 585 -10.83 -26.52 -6.07
CA LEU A 585 -12.03 -26.97 -6.77
C LEU A 585 -12.16 -28.49 -6.74
N VAL A 586 -11.04 -29.21 -6.86
CA VAL A 586 -11.01 -30.68 -6.96
C VAL A 586 -10.71 -31.37 -5.63
N ASP A 587 -10.73 -30.60 -4.54
CA ASP A 587 -10.57 -31.09 -3.17
C ASP A 587 -11.86 -31.74 -2.65
N GLY A 588 -11.78 -32.98 -2.17
CA GLY A 588 -12.83 -33.65 -1.40
C GLY A 588 -13.55 -34.81 -2.09
N CYS A 589 -14.17 -34.60 -3.26
CA CYS A 589 -15.10 -35.59 -3.86
C CYS A 589 -14.77 -35.92 -5.32
N ILE A 590 -14.90 -37.20 -5.69
CA ILE A 590 -14.64 -37.71 -7.05
C ILE A 590 -15.52 -37.02 -8.09
N ASN A 591 -16.80 -36.75 -7.80
CA ASN A 591 -17.71 -36.09 -8.73
C ASN A 591 -17.20 -34.71 -9.18
N LEU A 592 -16.53 -33.97 -8.29
CA LEU A 592 -15.93 -32.67 -8.64
C LEU A 592 -14.69 -32.85 -9.52
N ILE A 593 -13.91 -33.91 -9.30
CA ILE A 593 -12.78 -34.26 -10.18
C ILE A 593 -13.32 -34.55 -11.58
N GLU A 594 -14.34 -35.40 -11.70
CA GLU A 594 -14.96 -35.73 -12.99
C GLU A 594 -15.53 -34.49 -13.67
N PHE A 595 -16.24 -33.63 -12.92
CA PHE A 595 -16.83 -32.40 -13.45
C PHE A 595 -15.77 -31.41 -13.96
N VAL A 596 -14.70 -31.17 -13.20
CA VAL A 596 -13.64 -30.22 -13.57
C VAL A 596 -12.79 -30.76 -14.73
N PHE A 597 -12.62 -32.08 -14.85
CA PHE A 597 -11.77 -32.70 -15.86
C PHE A 597 -12.55 -33.35 -17.02
N ALA A 598 -13.85 -33.05 -17.18
CA ALA A 598 -14.73 -33.66 -18.18
C ALA A 598 -14.33 -33.34 -19.65
N GLU A 599 -13.81 -32.15 -19.94
CA GLU A 599 -13.48 -31.71 -21.30
C GLU A 599 -12.14 -32.28 -21.79
N ASP A 600 -12.12 -33.53 -22.24
CA ASP A 600 -11.00 -34.22 -22.94
C ASP A 600 -9.60 -33.95 -22.32
N GLY A 601 -9.52 -33.84 -21.00
CA GLY A 601 -8.26 -33.58 -20.29
C GLY A 601 -7.64 -32.19 -20.56
N LEU A 602 -8.40 -31.20 -21.03
CA LEU A 602 -7.92 -29.86 -21.38
C LEU A 602 -7.22 -29.13 -20.21
N ILE A 603 -7.78 -29.21 -19.00
CA ILE A 603 -7.15 -28.64 -17.79
C ILE A 603 -5.95 -29.50 -17.38
N LEU A 604 -6.09 -30.83 -17.42
CA LEU A 604 -5.03 -31.76 -17.02
C LEU A 604 -3.78 -31.60 -17.89
N GLY A 605 -3.94 -31.52 -19.21
CA GLY A 605 -2.86 -31.24 -20.15
C GLY A 605 -2.25 -29.85 -19.98
N ALA A 606 -3.03 -28.83 -19.57
CA ALA A 606 -2.48 -27.52 -19.23
C ALA A 606 -1.59 -27.59 -17.99
N ILE A 607 -2.01 -28.29 -16.93
CA ILE A 607 -1.20 -28.52 -15.72
C ILE A 607 0.09 -29.24 -16.10
N GLY A 608 0.01 -30.35 -16.84
CA GLY A 608 1.18 -31.12 -17.26
C GLY A 608 2.22 -30.29 -18.01
N ARG A 609 1.79 -29.51 -19.00
CA ARG A 609 2.68 -28.60 -19.75
C ARG A 609 3.37 -27.58 -18.84
N GLN A 610 2.65 -26.97 -17.90
CA GLN A 610 3.23 -25.97 -17.01
C GLN A 610 4.18 -26.58 -15.97
N LEU A 611 3.91 -27.79 -15.47
CA LEU A 611 4.82 -28.48 -14.57
C LEU A 611 6.16 -28.83 -15.25
N GLN A 612 6.13 -29.17 -16.54
CA GLN A 612 7.34 -29.43 -17.32
C GLN A 612 8.17 -28.15 -17.55
N CYS A 613 7.50 -27.01 -17.77
CA CYS A 613 8.14 -25.72 -18.04
C CYS A 613 8.30 -24.84 -16.78
N ALA A 614 7.98 -25.33 -15.59
CA ALA A 614 7.90 -24.52 -14.37
C ALA A 614 9.25 -23.86 -14.06
N SER A 615 9.26 -22.52 -14.09
CA SER A 615 10.43 -21.70 -13.76
C SER A 615 10.51 -21.36 -12.25
N LYS A 616 9.36 -21.37 -11.56
CA LYS A 616 9.25 -21.09 -10.12
C LYS A 616 8.73 -22.32 -9.36
N ALA A 617 9.26 -22.54 -8.16
CA ALA A 617 8.88 -23.67 -7.31
C ALA A 617 7.39 -23.61 -6.92
N GLU A 618 6.84 -22.41 -6.73
CA GLU A 618 5.44 -22.17 -6.33
C GLU A 618 4.44 -22.74 -7.34
N ILE A 619 4.71 -22.61 -8.64
CA ILE A 619 3.91 -23.20 -9.72
C ILE A 619 3.93 -24.73 -9.59
N GLY A 620 5.13 -25.30 -9.41
CA GLY A 620 5.33 -26.73 -9.20
C GLY A 620 4.56 -27.24 -7.98
N ILE A 621 4.62 -26.50 -6.86
CA ILE A 621 3.95 -26.87 -5.61
C ILE A 621 2.44 -26.94 -5.81
N GLN A 622 1.83 -25.89 -6.37
CA GLN A 622 0.37 -25.86 -6.55
C GLN A 622 -0.09 -26.89 -7.60
N GLY A 623 0.65 -27.03 -8.70
CA GLY A 623 0.32 -28.02 -9.73
C GLY A 623 0.45 -29.45 -9.23
N MET A 624 1.50 -29.78 -8.46
CA MET A 624 1.63 -31.12 -7.86
C MET A 624 0.54 -31.38 -6.82
N TYR A 625 0.14 -30.40 -6.00
CA TYR A 625 -1.00 -30.60 -5.10
C TYR A 625 -2.34 -30.74 -5.85
N ALA A 626 -2.53 -30.07 -6.98
CA ALA A 626 -3.69 -30.31 -7.84
C ALA A 626 -3.69 -31.75 -8.38
N LEU A 627 -2.55 -32.24 -8.89
CA LEU A 627 -2.40 -33.65 -9.33
C LEU A 627 -2.57 -34.64 -8.18
N CYS A 628 -2.11 -34.30 -6.97
CA CYS A 628 -2.31 -35.09 -5.77
C CYS A 628 -3.80 -35.30 -5.46
N ASN A 629 -4.60 -34.23 -5.57
CA ASN A 629 -6.05 -34.30 -5.38
C ASN A 629 -6.70 -35.14 -6.49
N VAL A 630 -6.29 -34.98 -7.75
CA VAL A 630 -6.78 -35.83 -8.87
C VAL A 630 -6.43 -37.30 -8.64
N ALA A 631 -5.22 -37.60 -8.18
CA ALA A 631 -4.75 -38.95 -7.90
C ALA A 631 -5.49 -39.63 -6.74
N SER A 632 -6.24 -38.87 -5.92
CA SER A 632 -7.14 -39.44 -4.90
C SER A 632 -8.44 -40.03 -5.47
N GLY A 633 -8.72 -39.80 -6.76
CA GLY A 633 -9.91 -40.28 -7.46
C GLY A 633 -9.86 -41.77 -7.87
N ASN A 634 -10.71 -42.11 -8.85
CA ASN A 634 -10.82 -43.45 -9.42
C ASN A 634 -9.58 -43.86 -10.26
N GLU A 635 -9.57 -45.09 -10.80
CA GLU A 635 -8.43 -45.59 -11.59
C GLU A 635 -8.18 -44.78 -12.87
N PHE A 636 -9.24 -44.23 -13.50
CA PHE A 636 -9.11 -43.38 -14.68
C PHE A 636 -8.31 -42.11 -14.37
N HIS A 637 -8.65 -41.44 -13.26
CA HIS A 637 -7.89 -40.26 -12.80
C HIS A 637 -6.44 -40.59 -12.48
N LYS A 638 -6.19 -41.72 -11.82
CA LYS A 638 -4.82 -42.15 -11.47
C LYS A 638 -3.98 -42.45 -12.71
N GLU A 639 -4.54 -43.13 -13.71
CA GLU A 639 -3.82 -43.40 -14.96
C GLU A 639 -3.59 -42.12 -15.77
N ALA A 640 -4.54 -41.18 -15.78
CA ALA A 640 -4.36 -39.89 -16.43
C ALA A 640 -3.23 -39.06 -15.79
N VAL A 641 -3.14 -39.06 -14.44
CA VAL A 641 -2.01 -38.45 -13.74
C VAL A 641 -0.71 -39.17 -14.06
N MET A 642 -0.69 -40.51 -14.08
CA MET A 642 0.49 -41.29 -14.48
C MET A 642 0.99 -40.88 -15.88
N GLN A 643 0.10 -40.80 -16.88
CA GLN A 643 0.46 -40.39 -18.23
C GLN A 643 1.16 -39.01 -18.25
N LEU A 644 0.67 -38.04 -17.47
CA LEU A 644 1.31 -36.73 -17.35
C LEU A 644 2.72 -36.79 -16.77
N LEU A 645 2.93 -37.59 -15.72
CA LEU A 645 4.24 -37.71 -15.05
C LEU A 645 5.33 -38.23 -16.01
N PHE A 646 4.94 -38.98 -17.04
CA PHE A 646 5.84 -39.57 -18.03
C PHE A 646 5.80 -38.88 -19.41
N THR A 647 4.94 -37.88 -19.61
CA THR A 647 4.91 -37.12 -20.87
C THR A 647 6.21 -36.31 -20.99
N GLN A 648 7.05 -36.59 -22.00
CA GLN A 648 8.30 -35.86 -22.26
C GLN A 648 8.18 -34.97 -23.50
N MET A 649 8.65 -33.72 -23.38
CA MET A 649 8.90 -32.83 -24.53
C MET A 649 10.40 -32.87 -24.85
N GLY A 650 10.79 -33.75 -25.78
CA GLY A 650 12.15 -33.83 -26.34
C GLY A 650 13.09 -34.85 -25.69
N ASP A 651 14.10 -35.26 -26.46
CA ASP A 651 14.90 -36.49 -26.29
C ASP A 651 15.97 -36.47 -25.16
N LYS A 652 16.08 -35.40 -24.34
CA LYS A 652 17.25 -35.23 -23.44
C LYS A 652 17.03 -34.61 -22.05
N ASN A 653 15.79 -34.39 -21.60
CA ASN A 653 15.56 -33.82 -20.27
C ASN A 653 15.21 -34.88 -19.21
N GLN A 654 15.92 -34.85 -18.09
CA GLN A 654 15.58 -35.58 -16.86
C GLN A 654 14.10 -35.32 -16.50
N SER A 655 13.37 -36.37 -16.09
CA SER A 655 11.96 -36.25 -15.69
C SER A 655 11.77 -35.10 -14.70
N PHE A 656 10.80 -34.22 -14.95
CA PHE A 656 10.48 -33.10 -14.06
C PHE A 656 10.14 -33.58 -12.64
N VAL A 657 9.61 -34.81 -12.52
CA VAL A 657 9.32 -35.45 -11.21
C VAL A 657 10.60 -35.67 -10.43
N ILE A 658 11.66 -36.18 -11.07
CA ILE A 658 12.96 -36.36 -10.42
C ILE A 658 13.57 -35.00 -10.07
N LYS A 659 13.46 -34.02 -10.98
CA LYS A 659 13.90 -32.63 -10.71
C LYS A 659 13.19 -32.04 -9.49
N PHE A 660 11.89 -32.29 -9.33
CA PHE A 660 11.11 -31.81 -8.19
C PHE A 660 11.46 -32.54 -6.89
N LEU A 661 11.73 -33.84 -6.94
CA LEU A 661 12.25 -34.62 -5.79
C LEU A 661 13.67 -34.19 -5.38
N GLN A 662 14.45 -33.63 -6.29
CA GLN A 662 15.79 -33.08 -6.06
C GLN A 662 15.77 -31.57 -5.72
N SER A 663 14.59 -30.97 -5.59
CA SER A 663 14.45 -29.55 -5.28
C SER A 663 14.94 -29.25 -3.87
N ASN A 664 15.52 -28.06 -3.69
CA ASN A 664 15.82 -27.52 -2.36
C ASN A 664 14.57 -27.01 -1.62
N ASP A 665 13.42 -26.87 -2.32
CA ASP A 665 12.15 -26.51 -1.69
C ASP A 665 11.43 -27.77 -1.18
N SER A 666 11.44 -27.96 0.13
CA SER A 666 10.84 -29.12 0.78
C SER A 666 9.34 -29.26 0.51
N ARG A 667 8.61 -28.17 0.26
CA ARG A 667 7.17 -28.22 -0.05
C ARG A 667 6.92 -28.84 -1.41
N LEU A 668 7.80 -28.57 -2.37
CA LEU A 668 7.73 -29.16 -3.72
C LEU A 668 8.03 -30.65 -3.67
N CYS A 669 9.06 -31.04 -2.90
CA CYS A 669 9.37 -32.45 -2.65
C CYS A 669 8.17 -33.16 -2.00
N THR A 670 7.63 -32.61 -0.91
CA THR A 670 6.48 -33.17 -0.19
C THR A 670 5.25 -33.32 -1.08
N ALA A 671 4.88 -32.29 -1.85
CA ALA A 671 3.75 -32.36 -2.79
C ALA A 671 3.95 -33.47 -3.84
N THR A 672 5.17 -33.64 -4.31
CA THR A 672 5.54 -34.68 -5.28
C THR A 672 5.41 -36.08 -4.68
N VAL A 673 5.94 -36.29 -3.47
CA VAL A 673 5.83 -37.59 -2.79
C VAL A 673 4.37 -37.93 -2.46
N TRP A 674 3.56 -36.97 -1.98
CA TRP A 674 2.13 -37.19 -1.73
C TRP A 674 1.35 -37.59 -2.97
N THR A 675 1.69 -37.02 -4.13
CA THR A 675 1.10 -37.44 -5.40
C THR A 675 1.40 -38.91 -5.68
N ILE A 676 2.65 -39.34 -5.49
CA ILE A 676 3.08 -40.73 -5.71
C ILE A 676 2.45 -41.69 -4.69
N VAL A 677 2.27 -41.26 -3.44
CA VAL A 677 1.52 -41.98 -2.41
C VAL A 677 0.10 -42.29 -2.90
N ASN A 678 -0.62 -41.29 -3.40
CA ASN A 678 -2.01 -41.48 -3.87
C ASN A 678 -2.08 -42.41 -5.10
N LEU A 679 -1.09 -42.33 -6.00
CA LEU A 679 -1.00 -43.21 -7.17
C LEU A 679 -0.69 -44.67 -6.79
N THR A 680 0.01 -44.89 -5.67
CA THR A 680 0.46 -46.22 -5.22
C THR A 680 -0.33 -46.72 -4.00
N CYS A 681 -1.52 -46.17 -3.73
CA CYS A 681 -2.34 -46.60 -2.61
C CYS A 681 -2.71 -48.10 -2.71
N PRO A 682 -2.53 -48.91 -1.64
CA PRO A 682 -2.79 -50.37 -1.67
C PRO A 682 -4.21 -50.76 -2.05
N SER A 683 -5.19 -49.92 -1.72
CA SER A 683 -6.61 -50.16 -2.01
C SER A 683 -6.97 -50.05 -3.50
N SER A 684 -6.00 -49.74 -4.37
CA SER A 684 -6.17 -49.36 -5.76
C SER A 684 -5.71 -50.50 -6.68
N PRO A 685 -6.60 -51.14 -7.46
CA PRO A 685 -6.26 -52.34 -8.24
C PRO A 685 -5.06 -52.19 -9.18
N GLY A 686 -4.89 -51.02 -9.82
CA GLY A 686 -3.76 -50.76 -10.71
C GLY A 686 -2.45 -50.34 -10.03
N ALA A 687 -2.40 -50.29 -8.69
CA ALA A 687 -1.23 -49.78 -7.97
C ALA A 687 0.07 -50.57 -8.20
N PRO A 688 0.08 -51.92 -8.29
CA PRO A 688 1.30 -52.66 -8.59
C PRO A 688 1.93 -52.26 -9.94
N GLY A 689 1.12 -52.18 -11.00
CA GLY A 689 1.59 -51.77 -12.32
C GLY A 689 2.08 -50.31 -12.35
N ARG A 690 1.44 -49.42 -11.59
CA ARG A 690 1.93 -48.03 -11.45
C ARG A 690 3.25 -47.96 -10.69
N LEU A 691 3.42 -48.74 -9.62
CA LEU A 691 4.67 -48.81 -8.86
C LEU A 691 5.82 -49.35 -9.72
N GLU A 692 5.55 -50.34 -10.58
CA GLU A 692 6.53 -50.84 -11.55
C GLU A 692 6.96 -49.76 -12.55
N LYS A 693 6.00 -49.03 -13.15
CA LYS A 693 6.31 -47.90 -14.05
C LYS A 693 7.17 -46.83 -13.35
N LEU A 694 6.83 -46.46 -12.11
CA LEU A 694 7.61 -45.51 -11.30
C LEU A 694 9.02 -46.02 -10.96
N ARG A 695 9.17 -47.33 -10.75
CA ARG A 695 10.47 -47.97 -10.53
C ARG A 695 11.33 -47.93 -11.78
N ASN A 696 10.77 -48.31 -12.93
CA ASN A 696 11.46 -48.34 -14.22
C ASN A 696 11.94 -46.94 -14.63
N ALA A 697 11.23 -45.90 -14.21
CA ALA A 697 11.63 -44.50 -14.42
C ALA A 697 12.62 -43.95 -13.38
N GLY A 698 13.11 -44.75 -12.43
CA GLY A 698 14.08 -44.32 -11.42
C GLY A 698 13.53 -43.46 -10.27
N ILE A 699 12.23 -43.13 -10.27
CA ILE A 699 11.58 -42.30 -9.24
C ILE A 699 11.62 -42.99 -7.87
N VAL A 700 11.38 -44.30 -7.83
CA VAL A 700 11.48 -45.10 -6.59
C VAL A 700 12.89 -45.06 -6.01
N SER A 701 13.92 -45.11 -6.87
CA SER A 701 15.32 -45.01 -6.42
C SER A 701 15.63 -43.63 -5.85
N GLN A 702 15.13 -42.57 -6.49
CA GLN A 702 15.29 -41.21 -5.98
C GLN A 702 14.65 -41.05 -4.59
N ILE A 703 13.43 -41.55 -4.38
CA ILE A 703 12.76 -41.50 -3.06
C ILE A 703 13.57 -42.27 -2.00
N LYS A 704 14.20 -43.40 -2.36
CA LYS A 704 15.11 -44.13 -1.47
C LYS A 704 16.33 -43.33 -1.04
N ASN A 705 16.85 -42.46 -1.91
CA ASN A 705 17.99 -41.61 -1.58
C ASN A 705 17.60 -40.45 -0.64
N MET A 706 16.31 -40.15 -0.49
CA MET A 706 15.81 -39.04 0.32
C MET A 706 15.48 -39.44 1.77
N VAL A 707 15.74 -40.67 2.21
CA VAL A 707 15.43 -41.13 3.59
C VAL A 707 16.06 -40.27 4.67
N ASN A 708 17.23 -39.71 4.37
CA ASN A 708 17.98 -38.85 5.27
C ASN A 708 17.78 -37.35 5.00
N ASP A 709 16.73 -36.97 4.26
CA ASP A 709 16.44 -35.57 3.90
C ASP A 709 16.46 -34.65 5.14
N PRO A 710 17.10 -33.47 5.09
CA PRO A 710 17.18 -32.59 6.25
C PRO A 710 15.79 -32.11 6.73
N CYS A 711 14.77 -32.08 5.86
CA CYS A 711 13.42 -31.68 6.22
C CYS A 711 12.61 -32.82 6.85
N VAL A 712 12.07 -32.55 8.05
CA VAL A 712 11.24 -33.52 8.79
C VAL A 712 9.96 -33.88 8.04
N ASP A 713 9.28 -32.93 7.40
CA ASP A 713 8.04 -33.19 6.66
C ASP A 713 8.27 -34.14 5.48
N VAL A 714 9.40 -33.96 4.78
CA VAL A 714 9.82 -34.82 3.67
C VAL A 714 10.10 -36.23 4.20
N LYS A 715 10.88 -36.35 5.28
CA LYS A 715 11.16 -37.63 5.95
C LYS A 715 9.89 -38.38 6.35
N VAL A 716 8.97 -37.72 7.05
CA VAL A 716 7.70 -38.33 7.50
C VAL A 716 6.91 -38.85 6.31
N THR A 717 6.83 -38.07 5.23
CA THR A 717 6.13 -38.46 4.01
C THR A 717 6.82 -39.65 3.32
N ILE A 718 8.15 -39.72 3.33
CA ILE A 718 8.93 -40.86 2.79
C ILE A 718 8.73 -42.12 3.64
N PHE A 719 8.72 -42.01 4.96
CA PHE A 719 8.42 -43.17 5.81
C PHE A 719 7.00 -43.68 5.56
N PHE A 720 6.04 -42.78 5.35
CA PHE A 720 4.68 -43.17 5.01
C PHE A 720 4.60 -43.95 3.69
N ILE A 721 5.26 -43.45 2.62
CA ILE A 721 5.24 -44.16 1.33
C ILE A 721 5.93 -45.53 1.40
N PHE A 722 6.98 -45.68 2.22
CA PHE A 722 7.61 -46.98 2.42
C PHE A 722 6.74 -47.96 3.18
N ARG A 723 5.98 -47.51 4.18
CA ARG A 723 5.00 -48.39 4.84
C ARG A 723 3.98 -48.91 3.84
N ILE A 724 3.52 -48.04 2.94
CA ILE A 724 2.62 -48.42 1.84
C ILE A 724 3.28 -49.46 0.92
N TRP A 725 4.50 -49.23 0.44
CA TRP A 725 5.19 -50.16 -0.46
C TRP A 725 5.60 -51.47 0.22
N PHE A 726 5.87 -51.47 1.53
CA PHE A 726 6.16 -52.68 2.29
C PHE A 726 4.94 -53.61 2.39
N LEU A 727 3.73 -53.04 2.51
CA LEU A 727 2.49 -53.82 2.43
C LEU A 727 2.34 -54.56 1.09
N PHE A 728 2.81 -53.96 -0.02
CA PHE A 728 2.87 -54.66 -1.31
C PHE A 728 3.92 -55.77 -1.33
N ALA A 729 5.10 -55.55 -0.74
CA ALA A 729 6.15 -56.57 -0.68
C ALA A 729 5.73 -57.81 0.14
N SER A 730 4.86 -57.63 1.14
CA SER A 730 4.26 -58.73 1.90
C SER A 730 3.21 -59.52 1.09
N PHE A 731 2.60 -58.89 0.07
CA PHE A 731 1.57 -59.50 -0.79
C PHE A 731 2.14 -60.15 -2.07
N PHE A 732 3.30 -59.70 -2.56
CA PHE A 732 3.90 -60.14 -3.83
C PHE A 732 5.03 -61.18 -3.70
N TRP A 733 5.39 -61.61 -2.48
CA TRP A 733 6.40 -62.67 -2.23
C TRP A 733 5.80 -63.93 -1.58
N LEU A 734 4.47 -64.02 -1.45
CA LEU A 734 3.74 -65.19 -0.94
C LEU A 734 2.88 -65.91 -2.00
N THR A 735 3.09 -65.56 -3.27
CA THR A 735 2.66 -66.30 -4.47
C THR A 735 3.75 -66.14 -5.51
#